data_AF-A0A1F9A3F5-F1
#
_entry.id   AF-A0A1F9A3F5-F1
#
_cell.length_a   1.000
_cell.length_b   1.000
_cell.length_c   1.000
_cell.angle_alpha   90.00
_cell.angle_beta   90.00
_cell.angle_gamma   90.00
#
_symmetry.space_group_name_H-M   'P 1'
#
loop_
_entity.id
_entity.type
_entity.pdbx_description
1 polymer ?
#
loop_
_entity_poly.entity_id
_entity_poly.type
_entity_poly.pdbx_seq_one_letter_code
_entity_poly.pdbx_strand_id
1 'polypeptide(L)'
;MALILLVGGILRLLFLVTPYMDSDQAVNGLMARHILQGEFPFFFYGQDYCGSIEAYLVSTVFFLLGPSRFMLNSAIGLESLFFIILIYFLAWTIADKKTALLAALFTAVPSYYLFFHSVLARSAYIEIPIIGVLLFIISQKIVYRDESQSRNFLLLGFLCGLGIWTHFLIIFYLPPIFLLLFIKDQWFWGRRTILFLLLGLILGGLPLWIHNSVHPLVTWHYLMNTSGGSEPVLTSLKDFFLFRFPEALGLRNNETARFTIPYFSPVLYLIYLGSFVFLLISGRKGFIRLFRLKIEPDNGRVLLLLFLLLYPLIFSFSGFASAHTSRYLLPLFSVLPILYAVFTKKLQSFYGAWAFLFIILTLFSNIYGTVTRVPLFNNNQVKQFHEARKKEQDLFKFLKEKNIRRVYCHDYWISEQLKFDSKEEIIFAQPMYDHYPPHTDLVDRDPRAAFLFQGDNKDFESTLKNIGGTFQKSQVFGYSIYHTFSPPSFRFIELDPTPFTAAADSNPIERINIFDRDLNTRWSSQAPQKPGVNLQIDLGQVVPNLGRITLLSGKTEDLPRRIQLEISLDGRKWQTIREATGLWGDLFWSGPHPFYRPGIGRVDITFSSRSGRFLRLTQLGSDPTYYWSVAECFIFQAQAQPTSQPAPWDVTQLISYLNRFNISNIFTTPWIQSQLPLDWREKQKSLVLQEGKDGQVQTLSSPVFVVEKDNSTALTHFLINNFKQPYQEQEISGQVVYSFPPSSDRFRPLSPKNWRFQTNYNPQKASLAADGKMSTRWTTDRPQVPGAYFRIDLGRMEKVARIRFLVGESINDFPRGYSIRYSADGQTWTLLDSIISPVSLHWTGETLLKGGKDLDLTFPSTSMRYLQINNTGKDNVYYWSIHEVEIYERQNN
;
A
#
# COMPACT_ATOMS: atom_id res chain seq x y z
N MET A 1 27.55 31.41 -18.57
CA MET A 1 26.30 30.62 -18.59
C MET A 1 26.45 29.38 -19.45
N ALA A 2 26.67 29.49 -20.77
CA ALA A 2 26.84 28.33 -21.65
C ALA A 2 27.88 27.32 -21.14
N LEU A 3 29.07 27.79 -20.72
CA LEU A 3 30.10 26.95 -20.11
C LEU A 3 29.63 26.26 -18.80
N ILE A 4 28.82 26.94 -17.99
CA ILE A 4 28.29 26.38 -16.73
C ILE A 4 27.29 25.27 -17.03
N LEU A 5 26.41 25.48 -18.02
CA LEU A 5 25.47 24.45 -18.48
C LEU A 5 26.20 23.26 -19.11
N LEU A 6 27.26 23.50 -19.87
CA LEU A 6 28.11 22.45 -20.42
C LEU A 6 28.74 21.60 -19.31
N VAL A 7 29.34 22.24 -18.30
CA VAL A 7 29.90 21.54 -17.14
C VAL A 7 28.82 20.76 -16.39
N GLY A 8 27.67 21.38 -16.11
CA GLY A 8 26.55 20.74 -15.44
C GLY A 8 26.00 19.54 -16.23
N GLY A 9 25.94 19.64 -17.56
CA GLY A 9 25.53 18.57 -18.46
C GLY A 9 26.53 17.42 -18.48
N ILE A 10 27.83 17.72 -18.63
CA ILE A 10 28.90 16.71 -18.59
C ILE A 10 28.85 15.93 -17.28
N LEU A 11 28.74 16.60 -16.14
CA LEU A 11 28.67 15.92 -14.84
C LEU A 11 27.49 14.93 -14.77
N ARG A 12 26.31 15.31 -15.26
CA ARG A 12 25.12 14.44 -15.28
C ARG A 12 25.30 13.27 -16.25
N LEU A 13 25.91 13.50 -17.41
CA LEU A 13 26.25 12.46 -18.38
C LEU A 13 27.19 11.40 -17.79
N LEU A 14 28.11 11.76 -16.88
CA LEU A 14 28.99 10.78 -16.22
C LEU A 14 28.20 9.69 -15.47
N PHE A 15 27.05 10.05 -14.87
CA PHE A 15 26.19 9.08 -14.19
C PHE A 15 25.45 8.17 -15.19
N LEU A 16 25.09 8.73 -16.35
CA LEU A 16 24.32 8.05 -17.38
C LEU A 16 25.13 7.02 -18.17
N VAL A 17 26.45 6.93 -18.00
CA VAL A 17 27.27 5.88 -18.63
C VAL A 17 26.90 4.48 -18.10
N THR A 18 26.52 4.39 -16.83
CA THR A 18 26.05 3.17 -16.17
C THR A 18 24.69 3.47 -15.54
N PRO A 19 23.60 3.56 -16.34
CA PRO A 19 22.29 4.00 -15.86
C PRO A 19 21.65 2.89 -15.04
N TYR A 20 22.10 2.75 -13.79
CA TYR A 20 21.47 1.91 -12.79
C TYR A 20 20.03 2.40 -12.58
N MET A 21 19.09 1.47 -12.50
CA MET A 21 17.68 1.76 -12.35
C MET A 21 17.21 1.01 -11.11
N ASP A 22 16.44 1.68 -10.27
CA ASP A 22 15.69 1.04 -9.18
C ASP A 22 14.21 0.93 -9.56
N SER A 23 13.39 0.35 -8.69
CA SER A 23 11.97 0.15 -8.98
C SER A 23 11.17 1.44 -9.04
N ASP A 24 11.51 2.47 -8.25
CA ASP A 24 10.79 3.75 -8.32
C ASP A 24 11.00 4.40 -9.71
N GLN A 25 12.23 4.33 -10.23
CA GLN A 25 12.54 4.73 -11.60
C GLN A 25 11.81 3.87 -12.64
N ALA A 26 11.80 2.56 -12.43
CA ALA A 26 11.17 1.65 -13.37
C ALA A 26 9.65 1.88 -13.46
N VAL A 27 8.96 2.13 -12.33
CA VAL A 27 7.53 2.49 -12.30
C VAL A 27 7.30 3.78 -13.08
N ASN A 28 8.10 4.82 -12.87
CA ASN A 28 7.96 6.06 -13.64
C ASN A 28 8.18 5.82 -15.15
N GLY A 29 9.17 4.98 -15.51
CA GLY A 29 9.40 4.56 -16.88
C GLY A 29 8.25 3.75 -17.49
N LEU A 30 7.60 2.88 -16.71
CA LEU A 30 6.42 2.12 -17.13
C LEU A 30 5.22 3.05 -17.34
N MET A 31 4.95 3.96 -16.40
CA MET A 31 3.93 5.01 -16.56
C MET A 31 4.15 5.81 -17.84
N ALA A 32 5.38 6.23 -18.12
CA ALA A 32 5.71 6.95 -19.35
C ALA A 32 5.40 6.12 -20.61
N ARG A 33 5.60 4.80 -20.59
CA ARG A 33 5.21 3.91 -21.71
C ARG A 33 3.69 3.80 -21.82
N HIS A 34 2.98 3.65 -20.71
CA HIS A 34 1.52 3.57 -20.70
C HIS A 34 0.87 4.86 -21.19
N ILE A 35 1.45 6.02 -20.87
CA ILE A 35 1.02 7.31 -21.44
C ILE A 35 1.10 7.30 -22.97
N LEU A 36 2.17 6.74 -23.55
CA LEU A 36 2.28 6.57 -25.00
C LEU A 36 1.30 5.54 -25.58
N GLN A 37 0.73 4.67 -24.74
CA GLN A 37 -0.31 3.70 -25.11
C GLN A 37 -1.73 4.26 -24.91
N GLY A 38 -1.87 5.50 -24.41
CA GLY A 38 -3.16 6.19 -24.25
C GLY A 38 -3.68 6.24 -22.81
N GLU A 39 -2.88 5.86 -21.81
CA GLU A 39 -3.25 6.06 -20.40
C GLU A 39 -2.99 7.49 -19.92
N PHE A 40 -3.76 7.93 -18.91
CA PHE A 40 -3.64 9.26 -18.31
C PHE A 40 -3.57 9.16 -16.78
N PRO A 41 -2.48 8.59 -16.22
CA PRO A 41 -2.35 8.48 -14.78
C PRO A 41 -2.32 9.87 -14.14
N PHE A 42 -3.06 10.06 -13.05
CA PHE A 42 -3.02 11.30 -12.25
C PHE A 42 -1.91 11.27 -11.21
N PHE A 43 -1.60 10.11 -10.67
CA PHE A 43 -0.58 9.91 -9.66
C PHE A 43 0.37 8.78 -10.05
N PHE A 44 1.50 8.73 -9.38
CA PHE A 44 2.42 7.61 -9.36
C PHE A 44 1.64 6.32 -9.02
N TYR A 45 1.85 5.27 -9.79
CA TYR A 45 1.12 4.01 -9.60
C TYR A 45 1.27 3.48 -8.17
N GLY A 46 0.15 3.04 -7.58
CA GLY A 46 0.09 2.59 -6.19
C GLY A 46 0.10 3.68 -5.12
N GLN A 47 0.09 4.97 -5.48
CA GLN A 47 0.11 6.09 -4.53
C GLN A 47 -0.94 7.15 -4.88
N ASP A 48 -1.63 7.69 -3.87
CA ASP A 48 -2.67 8.71 -4.05
C ASP A 48 -2.18 10.15 -3.82
N TYR A 49 -0.87 10.42 -3.84
CA TYR A 49 -0.34 11.75 -3.46
C TYR A 49 0.82 12.31 -4.30
N CYS A 50 1.55 11.47 -5.04
CA CYS A 50 2.71 11.90 -5.84
C CYS A 50 2.29 12.04 -7.30
N GLY A 51 2.22 13.25 -7.84
CA GLY A 51 1.70 13.52 -9.17
C GLY A 51 2.57 12.95 -10.29
N SER A 52 1.95 12.58 -11.41
CA SER A 52 2.60 11.92 -12.56
C SER A 52 3.34 12.85 -13.53
N ILE A 53 3.66 14.10 -13.13
CA ILE A 53 4.27 15.10 -14.02
C ILE A 53 5.59 14.61 -14.63
N GLU A 54 6.43 13.93 -13.85
CA GLU A 54 7.69 13.34 -14.33
C GLU A 54 7.44 12.33 -15.46
N ALA A 55 6.43 11.47 -15.30
CA ALA A 55 6.08 10.45 -16.29
C ALA A 55 5.67 11.06 -17.64
N TYR A 56 4.93 12.19 -17.63
CA TYR A 56 4.57 12.90 -18.86
C TYR A 56 5.78 13.56 -19.56
N LEU A 57 6.76 14.03 -18.79
CA LEU A 57 8.00 14.57 -19.34
C LEU A 57 8.87 13.46 -19.94
N VAL A 58 9.02 12.35 -19.21
CA VAL A 58 9.71 11.15 -19.68
C VAL A 58 9.03 10.57 -20.92
N SER A 59 7.70 10.52 -20.98
CA SER A 59 6.97 9.98 -22.14
C SER A 59 7.26 10.78 -23.41
N THR A 60 7.43 12.11 -23.29
CA THR A 60 7.84 12.97 -24.41
C THR A 60 9.23 12.59 -24.92
N VAL A 61 10.19 12.32 -24.04
CA VAL A 61 11.54 11.86 -24.43
C VAL A 61 11.48 10.47 -25.06
N PHE A 62 10.70 9.56 -24.49
CA PHE A 62 10.50 8.21 -25.05
C PHE A 62 9.84 8.24 -26.42
N PHE A 63 8.88 9.14 -26.65
CA PHE A 63 8.25 9.32 -27.95
C PHE A 63 9.27 9.71 -29.02
N LEU A 64 10.21 10.60 -28.69
CA LEU A 64 11.19 11.13 -29.65
C LEU A 64 12.39 10.18 -29.88
N LEU A 65 12.87 9.51 -28.83
CA LEU A 65 14.16 8.82 -28.83
C LEU A 65 14.09 7.33 -28.44
N GLY A 66 12.89 6.85 -28.08
CA GLY A 66 12.64 5.48 -27.67
C GLY A 66 12.90 5.21 -26.17
N PRO A 67 12.19 4.23 -25.57
CA PRO A 67 12.31 3.90 -24.16
C PRO A 67 13.63 3.17 -23.86
N SER A 68 14.40 3.70 -22.91
CA SER A 68 15.59 3.05 -22.36
C SER A 68 15.93 3.63 -20.98
N ARG A 69 16.69 2.89 -20.14
CA ARG A 69 17.19 3.39 -18.84
C ARG A 69 17.97 4.71 -18.99
N PHE A 70 18.70 4.87 -20.10
CA PHE A 70 19.45 6.09 -20.41
C PHE A 70 18.51 7.26 -20.71
N MET A 71 17.50 7.06 -21.56
CA MET A 71 16.53 8.10 -21.91
C MET A 71 15.66 8.52 -20.73
N LEU A 72 15.30 7.57 -19.86
CA LEU A 72 14.54 7.81 -18.63
C LEU A 72 15.23 8.86 -17.76
N ASN A 73 16.49 8.63 -17.44
CA ASN A 73 17.27 9.52 -16.59
C ASN A 73 17.79 10.79 -17.32
N SER A 74 17.91 10.74 -18.65
CA SER A 74 18.25 11.92 -19.46
C SER A 74 17.16 12.99 -19.40
N ALA A 75 15.89 12.60 -19.32
CA ALA A 75 14.77 13.54 -19.17
C ALA A 75 14.98 14.43 -17.93
N ILE A 76 15.29 13.81 -16.79
CA ILE A 76 15.55 14.49 -15.51
C ILE A 76 16.84 15.31 -15.57
N GLY A 77 17.85 14.77 -16.26
CA GLY A 77 19.07 15.49 -16.58
C GLY A 77 18.80 16.81 -17.31
N LEU A 78 17.85 16.84 -18.26
CA LEU A 78 17.46 18.06 -18.97
C LEU A 78 16.68 19.03 -18.07
N GLU A 79 15.75 18.53 -17.25
CA GLU A 79 15.01 19.35 -16.28
C GLU A 79 15.94 20.04 -15.28
N SER A 80 16.96 19.33 -14.81
CA SER A 80 17.91 19.90 -13.88
C SER A 80 18.85 20.94 -14.53
N LEU A 81 19.07 20.90 -15.85
CA LEU A 81 19.71 22.02 -16.56
C LEU A 81 18.81 23.25 -16.58
N PHE A 82 17.51 23.07 -16.75
CA PHE A 82 16.54 24.15 -16.63
C PHE A 82 16.51 24.72 -15.19
N PHE A 83 16.63 23.87 -14.18
CA PHE A 83 16.77 24.31 -12.78
C PHE A 83 18.01 25.22 -12.57
N ILE A 84 19.16 24.91 -13.16
CA ILE A 84 20.37 25.79 -13.10
C ILE A 84 20.06 27.18 -13.68
N ILE A 85 19.34 27.23 -14.80
CA ILE A 85 18.93 28.49 -15.45
C ILE A 85 17.98 29.28 -14.53
N LEU A 86 17.01 28.62 -13.90
CA LEU A 86 16.09 29.27 -12.97
C LEU A 86 16.80 29.83 -11.73
N ILE A 87 17.77 29.10 -11.17
CA ILE A 87 18.58 29.58 -10.04
C ILE A 87 19.37 30.84 -10.44
N TYR A 88 19.94 30.87 -11.65
CA TYR A 88 20.59 32.09 -12.15
C TYR A 88 19.64 33.28 -12.19
N PHE A 89 18.43 33.10 -12.74
CA PHE A 89 17.46 34.20 -12.82
C PHE A 89 17.03 34.69 -11.44
N LEU A 90 16.72 33.77 -10.52
CA LEU A 90 16.37 34.13 -9.14
C LEU A 90 17.54 34.82 -8.41
N ALA A 91 18.76 34.32 -8.56
CA ALA A 91 19.93 34.94 -7.97
C ALA A 91 20.22 36.33 -8.55
N TRP A 92 19.92 36.54 -9.84
CA TRP A 92 20.08 37.83 -10.51
C TRP A 92 19.05 38.85 -10.03
N THR A 93 17.82 38.45 -9.67
CA THR A 93 16.87 39.38 -9.05
C THR A 93 17.34 39.84 -7.67
N ILE A 94 18.10 39.02 -6.94
CA ILE A 94 18.53 39.25 -5.55
C ILE A 94 19.86 40.03 -5.45
N ALA A 95 20.77 39.79 -6.40
CA ALA A 95 22.12 40.30 -6.38
C ALA A 95 22.52 40.91 -7.74
N ASP A 96 23.64 40.47 -8.31
CA ASP A 96 24.15 40.95 -9.59
C ASP A 96 24.52 39.75 -10.48
N LYS A 97 24.80 40.03 -11.76
CA LYS A 97 25.08 39.00 -12.76
C LYS A 97 26.25 38.07 -12.39
N LYS A 98 27.31 38.57 -11.75
CA LYS A 98 28.47 37.72 -11.36
C LYS A 98 28.08 36.78 -10.22
N THR A 99 27.36 37.29 -9.22
CA THR A 99 26.82 36.48 -8.12
C THR A 99 25.83 35.43 -8.63
N ALA A 100 24.99 35.79 -9.60
CA ALA A 100 24.06 34.86 -10.22
C ALA A 100 24.77 33.74 -11.00
N LEU A 101 25.84 34.05 -11.73
CA LEU A 101 26.67 33.04 -12.38
C LEU A 101 27.34 32.11 -11.36
N LEU A 102 27.76 32.63 -10.20
CA LEU A 102 28.33 31.80 -9.14
C LEU A 102 27.26 30.88 -8.50
N ALA A 103 26.05 31.37 -8.27
CA ALA A 103 24.94 30.53 -7.80
C ALA A 103 24.64 29.42 -8.80
N ALA A 104 24.58 29.74 -10.09
CA ALA A 104 24.41 28.77 -11.17
C ALA A 104 25.56 27.74 -11.20
N LEU A 105 26.80 28.16 -10.95
CA LEU A 105 27.95 27.25 -10.86
C LEU A 105 27.82 26.28 -9.69
N PHE A 106 27.41 26.74 -8.51
CA PHE A 106 27.15 25.86 -7.36
C PHE A 106 25.98 24.90 -7.60
N THR A 107 24.98 25.27 -8.40
CA THR A 107 23.90 24.35 -8.82
C THR A 107 24.33 23.39 -9.93
N ALA A 108 25.23 23.83 -10.83
CA ALA A 108 25.77 23.01 -11.91
C ALA A 108 26.74 21.94 -11.41
N VAL A 109 27.51 22.28 -10.37
CA VAL A 109 28.41 21.38 -9.63
C VAL A 109 27.86 21.23 -8.20
N PRO A 110 26.72 20.54 -8.02
CA PRO A 110 26.02 20.49 -6.75
C PRO A 110 26.66 19.48 -5.79
N SER A 111 26.21 19.47 -4.53
CA SER A 111 26.52 18.35 -3.64
C SER A 111 26.07 17.04 -4.27
N TYR A 112 26.70 15.92 -3.90
CA TYR A 112 26.30 14.60 -4.40
C TYR A 112 24.80 14.32 -4.21
N TYR A 113 24.22 14.82 -3.12
CA TYR A 113 22.82 14.59 -2.83
C TYR A 113 21.89 15.20 -3.88
N LEU A 114 22.07 16.49 -4.19
CA LEU A 114 21.32 17.13 -5.27
C LEU A 114 21.72 16.55 -6.63
N PHE A 115 22.99 16.22 -6.86
CA PHE A 115 23.44 15.58 -8.09
C PHE A 115 22.63 14.31 -8.38
N PHE A 116 22.55 13.41 -7.42
CA PHE A 116 21.83 12.14 -7.50
C PHE A 116 20.35 12.36 -7.83
N HIS A 117 19.68 13.27 -7.12
CA HIS A 117 18.26 13.61 -7.37
C HIS A 117 18.04 14.51 -8.59
N SER A 118 19.09 14.93 -9.29
CA SER A 118 19.00 15.72 -10.52
C SER A 118 19.13 14.89 -11.80
N VAL A 119 19.29 13.57 -11.65
CA VAL A 119 19.45 12.63 -12.78
C VAL A 119 18.51 11.43 -12.67
N LEU A 120 18.11 11.03 -11.46
CA LEU A 120 17.23 9.86 -11.27
C LEU A 120 15.75 10.22 -11.40
N ALA A 121 15.04 9.47 -12.24
CA ALA A 121 13.59 9.59 -12.43
C ALA A 121 12.79 8.98 -11.28
N ARG A 122 12.74 9.63 -10.11
CA ARG A 122 12.05 9.11 -8.91
C ARG A 122 10.80 9.90 -8.53
N SER A 123 10.24 10.63 -9.48
CA SER A 123 9.06 11.51 -9.41
C SER A 123 9.14 12.64 -8.39
N ALA A 124 8.84 13.86 -8.84
CA ALA A 124 8.64 15.07 -8.05
C ALA A 124 9.86 15.73 -7.37
N TYR A 125 11.02 15.06 -7.32
CA TYR A 125 12.15 15.53 -6.54
C TYR A 125 12.86 16.77 -7.12
N ILE A 126 12.97 16.90 -8.45
CA ILE A 126 13.59 18.08 -9.08
C ILE A 126 12.54 19.14 -9.45
N GLU A 127 11.31 18.68 -9.70
CA GLU A 127 10.15 19.47 -10.09
C GLU A 127 9.70 20.35 -8.94
N ILE A 128 9.70 19.85 -7.70
CA ILE A 128 9.36 20.67 -6.53
C ILE A 128 10.32 21.86 -6.35
N PRO A 129 11.66 21.70 -6.37
CA PRO A 129 12.58 22.82 -6.44
C PRO A 129 12.35 23.78 -7.62
N ILE A 130 12.05 23.27 -8.82
CA ILE A 130 11.74 24.09 -9.99
C ILE A 130 10.48 24.95 -9.73
N ILE A 131 9.38 24.33 -9.29
CA ILE A 131 8.13 25.01 -8.96
C ILE A 131 8.37 26.00 -7.82
N GLY A 132 9.16 25.63 -6.81
CA GLY A 132 9.55 26.48 -5.68
C GLY A 132 10.33 27.74 -6.09
N VAL A 133 11.27 27.62 -7.02
CA VAL A 133 11.98 28.79 -7.58
C VAL A 133 11.02 29.69 -8.38
N LEU A 134 10.12 29.11 -9.17
CA LEU A 134 9.10 29.89 -9.88
C LEU A 134 8.14 30.60 -8.91
N LEU A 135 7.75 29.94 -7.82
CA LEU A 135 6.97 30.52 -6.72
C LEU A 135 7.72 31.71 -6.08
N PHE A 136 9.02 31.60 -5.83
CA PHE A 136 9.79 32.74 -5.34
C PHE A 136 9.85 33.89 -6.34
N ILE A 137 10.06 33.62 -7.63
CA ILE A 137 10.12 34.66 -8.67
C ILE A 137 8.78 35.41 -8.76
N ILE A 138 7.65 34.71 -8.83
CA ILE A 138 6.34 35.37 -8.93
C ILE A 138 5.98 36.11 -7.65
N SER A 139 6.29 35.55 -6.49
CA SER A 139 6.06 36.19 -5.19
C SER A 139 6.88 37.45 -5.04
N GLN A 140 8.12 37.47 -5.53
CA GLN A 140 8.94 38.69 -5.52
C GLN A 140 8.37 39.79 -6.42
N LYS A 141 7.82 39.44 -7.60
CA LYS A 141 7.14 40.41 -8.48
C LYS A 141 5.93 41.02 -7.79
N ILE A 142 5.09 40.18 -7.18
CA ILE A 142 3.90 40.64 -6.46
C ILE A 142 4.33 41.51 -5.28
N VAL A 143 5.24 41.04 -4.43
CA VAL A 143 5.56 41.72 -3.16
C VAL A 143 6.40 42.97 -3.37
N TYR A 144 7.53 42.87 -4.08
CA TYR A 144 8.56 43.91 -4.10
C TYR A 144 8.54 44.81 -5.34
N ARG A 145 7.95 44.36 -6.45
CA ARG A 145 7.79 45.18 -7.67
C ARG A 145 6.39 45.78 -7.82
N ASP A 146 5.55 45.52 -6.83
CA ASP A 146 4.15 45.94 -6.77
C ASP A 146 3.31 45.55 -8.01
N GLU A 147 3.67 44.44 -8.65
CA GLU A 147 2.93 43.90 -9.79
C GLU A 147 1.70 43.08 -9.31
N SER A 148 0.78 43.73 -8.60
CA SER A 148 -0.39 43.12 -7.94
C SER A 148 -1.55 42.79 -8.91
N GLN A 149 -1.22 42.44 -10.16
CA GLN A 149 -2.17 42.16 -11.23
C GLN A 149 -2.79 40.76 -11.08
N SER A 150 -4.06 40.61 -11.46
CA SER A 150 -4.80 39.33 -11.40
C SER A 150 -4.06 38.15 -12.03
N ARG A 151 -3.33 38.37 -13.15
CA ARG A 151 -2.54 37.33 -13.82
C ARG A 151 -1.44 36.74 -12.93
N ASN A 152 -0.81 37.56 -12.09
CA ASN A 152 0.29 37.12 -11.22
C ASN A 152 -0.25 36.29 -10.05
N PHE A 153 -1.43 36.65 -9.53
CA PHE A 153 -2.13 35.84 -8.54
C PHE A 153 -2.66 34.53 -9.13
N LEU A 154 -3.18 34.55 -10.37
CA LEU A 154 -3.55 33.34 -11.11
C LEU A 154 -2.35 32.40 -11.26
N LEU A 155 -1.19 32.92 -11.69
CA LEU A 155 0.03 32.13 -11.84
C LEU A 155 0.56 31.61 -10.49
N LEU A 156 0.54 32.43 -9.44
CA LEU A 156 0.91 32.02 -8.08
C LEU A 156 0.00 30.86 -7.62
N GLY A 157 -1.31 31.00 -7.80
CA GLY A 157 -2.29 29.95 -7.52
C GLY A 157 -2.00 28.68 -8.31
N PHE A 158 -1.78 28.80 -9.62
CA PHE A 158 -1.46 27.69 -10.50
C PHE A 158 -0.22 26.92 -10.04
N LEU A 159 0.87 27.62 -9.70
CA LEU A 159 2.08 26.99 -9.19
C LEU A 159 1.87 26.34 -7.80
N CYS A 160 1.06 26.93 -6.93
CA CYS A 160 0.67 26.29 -5.67
C CYS A 160 -0.10 24.99 -5.93
N GLY A 161 -1.10 25.02 -6.80
CA GLY A 161 -1.92 23.85 -7.14
C GLY A 161 -1.09 22.74 -7.78
N LEU A 162 -0.25 23.13 -8.75
CA LEU A 162 0.66 22.23 -9.44
C LEU A 162 1.65 21.60 -8.47
N GLY A 163 2.23 22.40 -7.56
CA GLY A 163 3.15 21.90 -6.55
C GLY A 163 2.49 20.95 -5.56
N ILE A 164 1.24 21.22 -5.14
CA ILE A 164 0.49 20.32 -4.24
C ILE A 164 0.19 18.99 -4.93
N TRP A 165 -0.23 19.03 -6.20
CA TRP A 165 -0.45 17.81 -6.98
C TRP A 165 0.86 17.05 -7.22
N THR A 166 1.96 17.75 -7.49
CA THR A 166 3.26 17.13 -7.73
C THR A 166 3.74 16.39 -6.47
N HIS A 167 3.85 17.09 -5.33
CA HIS A 167 4.18 16.48 -4.04
C HIS A 167 4.01 17.49 -2.89
N PHE A 168 3.63 17.00 -1.71
CA PHE A 168 3.52 17.81 -0.49
C PHE A 168 4.79 18.50 0.01
N LEU A 169 5.96 18.24 -0.60
CA LEU A 169 7.19 18.99 -0.29
C LEU A 169 7.06 20.46 -0.68
N ILE A 170 6.09 20.82 -1.52
CA ILE A 170 5.79 22.21 -1.81
C ILE A 170 5.45 23.02 -0.53
N ILE A 171 4.99 22.37 0.54
CA ILE A 171 4.62 23.02 1.79
C ILE A 171 5.75 23.85 2.39
N PHE A 172 7.02 23.52 2.12
CA PHE A 172 8.15 24.30 2.62
C PHE A 172 8.23 25.72 2.02
N TYR A 173 7.65 25.93 0.83
CA TYR A 173 7.65 27.24 0.16
C TYR A 173 6.47 28.12 0.55
N LEU A 174 5.33 27.54 0.89
CA LEU A 174 4.08 28.29 1.03
C LEU A 174 4.08 29.23 2.26
N PRO A 175 4.44 28.80 3.49
CA PRO A 175 4.43 29.66 4.66
C PRO A 175 5.26 30.95 4.52
N PRO A 176 6.54 30.94 4.08
CA PRO A 176 7.30 32.18 3.94
C PRO A 176 6.70 33.11 2.86
N ILE A 177 6.13 32.56 1.78
CA ILE A 177 5.48 33.34 0.72
C ILE A 177 4.20 34.01 1.22
N PHE A 178 3.29 33.23 1.81
CA PHE A 178 2.00 33.76 2.28
C PHE A 178 2.15 34.67 3.49
N LEU A 179 3.15 34.43 4.35
CA LEU A 179 3.49 35.37 5.42
C LEU A 179 3.90 36.74 4.86
N LEU A 180 4.73 36.78 3.81
CA LEU A 180 5.09 38.05 3.16
C LEU A 180 3.92 38.71 2.45
N LEU A 181 3.05 37.94 1.77
CA LEU A 181 1.85 38.49 1.14
C LEU A 181 0.89 39.10 2.17
N PHE A 182 0.70 38.44 3.31
CA PHE A 182 -0.11 38.96 4.40
C PHE A 182 0.49 40.23 5.03
N ILE A 183 1.81 40.26 5.24
CA ILE A 183 2.50 41.46 5.76
C ILE A 183 2.41 42.62 4.76
N LYS A 184 2.47 42.33 3.45
CA LYS A 184 2.30 43.34 2.40
C LYS A 184 0.91 43.98 2.48
N ASP A 185 -0.10 43.14 2.63
CA ASP A 185 -1.49 43.53 2.51
C ASP A 185 -2.34 42.69 3.49
N GLN A 186 -2.64 43.27 4.66
CA GLN A 186 -3.40 42.57 5.69
C GLN A 186 -4.84 42.24 5.26
N TRP A 187 -5.35 42.95 4.25
CA TRP A 187 -6.65 42.72 3.63
C TRP A 187 -6.57 41.81 2.39
N PHE A 188 -5.43 41.16 2.17
CA PHE A 188 -5.15 40.27 1.04
C PHE A 188 -6.28 39.28 0.77
N TRP A 189 -6.80 38.63 1.82
CA TRP A 189 -7.89 37.65 1.72
C TRP A 189 -9.23 38.24 1.27
N GLY A 190 -9.44 39.55 1.43
CA GLY A 190 -10.65 40.25 0.99
C GLY A 190 -10.55 40.87 -0.41
N ARG A 191 -9.38 40.84 -1.06
CA ARG A 191 -9.21 41.43 -2.41
C ARG A 191 -9.72 40.50 -3.49
N ARG A 192 -10.26 41.05 -4.59
CA ARG A 192 -10.69 40.28 -5.79
C ARG A 192 -9.58 39.42 -6.39
N THR A 193 -8.31 39.77 -6.19
CA THR A 193 -7.15 38.99 -6.63
C THR A 193 -7.10 37.59 -6.00
N ILE A 194 -7.72 37.38 -4.83
CA ILE A 194 -7.80 36.06 -4.22
C ILE A 194 -8.57 35.07 -5.08
N LEU A 195 -9.61 35.52 -5.80
CA LEU A 195 -10.40 34.67 -6.69
C LEU A 195 -9.54 34.11 -7.83
N PHE A 196 -8.61 34.92 -8.33
CA PHE A 196 -7.65 34.46 -9.34
C PHE A 196 -6.64 33.48 -8.76
N LEU A 197 -6.16 33.69 -7.53
CA LEU A 197 -5.31 32.73 -6.85
C LEU A 197 -6.01 31.40 -6.63
N LEU A 198 -7.27 31.41 -6.17
CA LEU A 198 -8.07 30.21 -5.97
C LEU A 198 -8.36 29.49 -7.29
N LEU A 199 -8.70 30.24 -8.34
CA LEU A 199 -8.86 29.68 -9.68
C LEU A 199 -7.56 29.02 -10.17
N GLY A 200 -6.43 29.69 -9.97
CA GLY A 200 -5.12 29.14 -10.28
C GLY A 200 -4.86 27.85 -9.53
N LEU A 201 -5.10 27.83 -8.21
CA LEU A 201 -4.93 26.65 -7.36
C LEU A 201 -5.73 25.45 -7.87
N ILE A 202 -6.98 25.69 -8.30
CA ILE A 202 -7.84 24.66 -8.88
C ILE A 202 -7.27 24.17 -10.21
N LEU A 203 -6.89 25.09 -11.11
CA LEU A 203 -6.36 24.74 -12.43
C LEU A 203 -5.02 24.01 -12.36
N GLY A 204 -4.12 24.42 -11.46
CA GLY A 204 -2.81 23.80 -11.29
C GLY A 204 -2.89 22.43 -10.63
N GLY A 205 -3.82 22.26 -9.68
CA GLY A 205 -4.05 20.99 -9.00
C GLY A 205 -5.15 20.14 -9.62
N LEU A 206 -5.55 20.41 -10.88
CA LEU A 206 -6.75 19.81 -11.48
C LEU A 206 -6.80 18.27 -11.35
N PRO A 207 -5.73 17.51 -11.62
CA PRO A 207 -5.76 16.04 -11.46
C PRO A 207 -6.01 15.61 -10.02
N LEU A 208 -5.41 16.30 -9.03
CA LEU A 208 -5.64 16.06 -7.60
C LEU A 208 -7.11 16.27 -7.23
N TRP A 209 -7.72 17.36 -7.71
CA TRP A 209 -9.11 17.68 -7.40
C TRP A 209 -10.10 16.72 -8.07
N ILE A 210 -9.85 16.32 -9.32
CA ILE A 210 -10.67 15.31 -10.00
C ILE A 210 -10.58 13.98 -9.26
N HIS A 211 -9.37 13.51 -8.94
CA HIS A 211 -9.17 12.26 -8.21
C HIS A 211 -9.92 12.23 -6.88
N ASN A 212 -9.77 13.28 -6.07
CA ASN A 212 -10.44 13.37 -4.76
C ASN A 212 -11.94 13.66 -4.87
N SER A 213 -12.46 14.04 -6.05
CA SER A 213 -13.92 14.12 -6.26
C SER A 213 -14.54 12.75 -6.48
N VAL A 214 -13.77 11.81 -7.06
CA VAL A 214 -14.18 10.42 -7.32
C VAL A 214 -13.86 9.53 -6.10
N HIS A 215 -12.75 9.79 -5.42
CA HIS A 215 -12.26 9.09 -4.23
C HIS A 215 -12.11 10.07 -3.05
N PRO A 216 -13.21 10.45 -2.37
CA PRO A 216 -13.21 11.52 -1.37
C PRO A 216 -12.17 11.35 -0.27
N LEU A 217 -11.27 12.33 -0.17
CA LEU A 217 -10.21 12.43 0.84
C LEU A 217 -9.15 11.32 0.80
N VAL A 218 -9.07 10.48 -0.24
CA VAL A 218 -8.11 9.37 -0.29
C VAL A 218 -6.67 9.86 -0.13
N THR A 219 -6.32 10.95 -0.81
CA THR A 219 -5.00 11.59 -0.70
C THR A 219 -4.70 12.07 0.72
N TRP A 220 -5.71 12.62 1.41
CA TRP A 220 -5.55 13.15 2.77
C TRP A 220 -5.47 12.04 3.82
N HIS A 221 -6.24 10.96 3.66
CA HIS A 221 -6.10 9.77 4.50
C HIS A 221 -4.71 9.14 4.32
N TYR A 222 -4.25 9.03 3.08
CA TYR A 222 -2.89 8.57 2.81
C TYR A 222 -1.88 9.44 3.56
N LEU A 223 -1.95 10.77 3.42
CA LEU A 223 -1.07 11.69 4.15
C LEU A 223 -1.13 11.47 5.67
N MET A 224 -2.32 11.41 6.27
CA MET A 224 -2.48 11.30 7.73
C MET A 224 -2.07 9.93 8.30
N ASN A 225 -2.26 8.85 7.53
CA ASN A 225 -1.99 7.48 7.98
C ASN A 225 -0.56 7.02 7.67
N THR A 226 0.08 7.56 6.62
CA THR A 226 1.44 7.17 6.22
C THR A 226 2.51 8.17 6.65
N SER A 227 2.15 9.40 7.05
CA SER A 227 3.10 10.29 7.70
C SER A 227 3.48 9.66 9.04
N GLY A 228 4.69 9.10 9.11
CA GLY A 228 5.19 8.41 10.31
C GLY A 228 4.95 9.23 11.57
N GLY A 229 4.79 8.54 12.70
CA GLY A 229 4.41 9.14 13.98
C GLY A 229 5.17 10.42 14.33
N SER A 230 4.58 11.27 15.18
CA SER A 230 5.19 12.53 15.57
C SER A 230 6.41 12.30 16.46
N GLU A 231 7.60 12.58 15.95
CA GLU A 231 8.82 12.70 16.75
C GLU A 231 8.79 14.00 17.58
N PRO A 232 9.36 14.02 18.81
CA PRO A 232 9.50 15.25 19.56
C PRO A 232 10.29 16.30 18.78
N VAL A 233 9.82 17.55 18.75
CA VAL A 233 10.41 18.65 17.95
C VAL A 233 11.92 18.78 18.19
N LEU A 234 12.39 18.66 19.44
CA LEU A 234 13.82 18.77 19.76
C LEU A 234 14.64 17.61 19.16
N THR A 235 14.08 16.40 19.12
CA THR A 235 14.69 15.22 18.48
C THR A 235 14.79 15.44 16.97
N SER A 236 13.70 15.90 16.35
CA SER A 236 13.65 16.22 14.92
C SER A 236 14.64 17.31 14.53
N LEU A 237 14.78 18.37 15.35
CA LEU A 237 15.77 19.43 15.13
C LEU A 237 17.20 18.90 15.25
N LYS A 238 17.48 18.03 16.23
CA LYS A 238 18.79 17.38 16.36
C LYS A 238 19.09 16.49 15.16
N ASP A 239 18.13 15.66 14.72
CA ASP A 239 18.29 14.83 13.52
C ASP A 239 18.55 15.70 12.28
N PHE A 240 17.78 16.78 12.11
CA PHE A 240 17.94 17.72 11.01
C PHE A 240 19.36 18.31 10.96
N PHE A 241 19.83 18.94 12.05
CA PHE A 241 21.12 19.65 12.03
C PHE A 241 22.33 18.73 12.18
N LEU A 242 22.22 17.57 12.83
CA LEU A 242 23.37 16.69 13.02
C LEU A 242 23.51 15.69 11.88
N PHE A 243 22.41 15.23 11.27
CA PHE A 243 22.43 14.15 10.28
C PHE A 243 21.93 14.62 8.92
N ARG A 244 20.67 15.08 8.82
CA ARG A 244 20.03 15.29 7.51
C ARG A 244 20.63 16.44 6.71
N PHE A 245 20.87 17.57 7.35
CA PHE A 245 21.41 18.74 6.68
C PHE A 245 22.85 18.52 6.17
N PRO A 246 23.82 18.00 6.96
CA PRO A 246 25.13 17.67 6.42
C PRO A 246 25.11 16.53 5.39
N GLU A 247 24.16 15.58 5.47
CA GLU A 247 23.94 14.58 4.40
C GLU A 247 23.49 15.23 3.08
N ALA A 248 22.49 16.13 3.13
CA ALA A 248 22.04 16.87 1.96
C ALA A 248 23.18 17.69 1.33
N LEU A 249 24.05 18.30 2.15
CA LEU A 249 25.22 19.03 1.67
C LEU A 249 26.34 18.11 1.12
N GLY A 250 26.16 16.78 1.14
CA GLY A 250 27.15 15.80 0.69
C GLY A 250 28.33 15.64 1.65
N LEU A 251 28.27 16.26 2.82
CA LEU A 251 29.33 16.28 3.82
C LEU A 251 29.29 15.05 4.72
N ARG A 252 28.18 14.33 4.78
CA ARG A 252 28.00 13.12 5.57
C ARG A 252 27.44 11.98 4.71
N ASN A 253 27.92 10.77 4.93
CA ASN A 253 27.45 9.56 4.26
C ASN A 253 26.28 8.95 5.06
N ASN A 254 25.16 8.72 4.39
CA ASN A 254 23.94 8.20 4.99
C ASN A 254 24.06 6.73 5.45
N GLU A 255 24.89 5.91 4.78
CA GLU A 255 25.06 4.48 5.13
C GLU A 255 25.98 4.29 6.34
N THR A 256 27.09 5.02 6.38
CA THR A 256 28.09 4.85 7.45
C THR A 256 27.91 5.82 8.62
N ALA A 257 27.00 6.79 8.48
CA ALA A 257 26.82 7.93 9.37
C ALA A 257 28.12 8.72 9.65
N ARG A 258 29.16 8.59 8.81
CA ARG A 258 30.44 9.30 8.94
C ARG A 258 30.52 10.49 7.99
N PHE A 259 31.31 11.48 8.34
CA PHE A 259 31.64 12.58 7.42
C PHE A 259 32.38 12.05 6.19
N THR A 260 32.00 12.54 5.00
CA THR A 260 32.49 12.07 3.70
C THR A 260 34.02 12.19 3.60
N ILE A 261 34.56 13.33 4.01
CA ILE A 261 36.00 13.57 4.16
C ILE A 261 36.28 13.88 5.64
N PRO A 262 37.02 13.01 6.37
CA PRO A 262 37.37 13.23 7.77
C PRO A 262 38.02 14.60 8.00
N TYR A 263 37.66 15.26 9.11
CA TYR A 263 38.11 16.60 9.54
C TYR A 263 37.74 17.77 8.62
N PHE A 264 37.84 17.61 7.30
CA PHE A 264 37.45 18.61 6.30
C PHE A 264 35.94 18.87 6.31
N SER A 265 35.12 17.82 6.22
CA SER A 265 33.67 17.99 6.08
C SER A 265 33.00 18.62 7.31
N PRO A 266 33.38 18.28 8.55
CA PRO A 266 32.92 19.01 9.74
C PRO A 266 33.28 20.50 9.70
N VAL A 267 34.50 20.85 9.28
CA VAL A 267 34.94 22.25 9.20
C VAL A 267 34.14 22.99 8.13
N LEU A 268 33.99 22.41 6.94
CA LEU A 268 33.18 22.99 5.87
C LEU A 268 31.71 23.13 6.28
N TYR A 269 31.18 22.17 7.06
CA TYR A 269 29.83 22.26 7.62
C TYR A 269 29.68 23.45 8.57
N LEU A 270 30.65 23.67 9.46
CA LEU A 270 30.68 24.84 10.35
C LEU A 270 30.78 26.15 9.55
N ILE A 271 31.53 26.18 8.45
CA ILE A 271 31.58 27.33 7.54
C ILE A 271 30.21 27.58 6.90
N TYR A 272 29.50 26.54 6.46
CA TYR A 272 28.16 26.68 5.90
C TYR A 272 27.15 27.19 6.94
N LEU A 273 27.15 26.66 8.17
CA LEU A 273 26.33 27.18 9.26
C LEU A 273 26.69 28.64 9.60
N GLY A 274 27.99 28.94 9.69
CA GLY A 274 28.49 30.30 9.92
C GLY A 274 28.07 31.27 8.83
N SER A 275 28.08 30.85 7.56
CA SER A 275 27.62 31.66 6.42
C SER A 275 26.13 32.00 6.51
N PHE A 276 25.31 31.03 6.94
CA PHE A 276 23.88 31.24 7.16
C PHE A 276 23.63 32.21 8.31
N VAL A 277 24.27 31.99 9.47
CA VAL A 277 24.18 32.88 10.64
C VAL A 277 24.64 34.30 10.28
N PHE A 278 25.76 34.44 9.57
CA PHE A 278 26.26 35.73 9.12
C PHE A 278 25.26 36.47 8.22
N LEU A 279 24.59 35.75 7.32
CA LEU A 279 23.59 36.34 6.43
C LEU A 279 22.28 36.68 7.15
N LEU A 280 21.86 35.89 8.13
CA LEU A 280 20.76 36.25 9.03
C LEU A 280 21.08 37.55 9.80
N ILE A 281 22.27 37.64 10.39
CA ILE A 281 22.72 38.84 11.12
C ILE A 281 22.81 40.03 10.17
N SER A 282 23.36 39.84 8.97
CA SER A 282 23.41 40.90 7.95
C SER A 282 22.02 41.35 7.49
N GLY A 283 21.06 40.42 7.46
CA GLY A 283 19.67 40.64 7.07
C GLY A 283 18.78 41.14 8.21
N ARG A 284 19.30 41.28 9.44
CA ARG A 284 18.52 41.60 10.65
C ARG A 284 17.62 42.83 10.51
N LYS A 285 18.06 43.85 9.78
CA LYS A 285 17.24 45.06 9.53
C LYS A 285 15.96 44.73 8.77
N GLY A 286 16.02 43.81 7.80
CA GLY A 286 14.85 43.32 7.07
C GLY A 286 13.88 42.58 7.99
N PHE A 287 14.39 41.69 8.85
CA PHE A 287 13.56 40.98 9.83
C PHE A 287 12.92 41.92 10.87
N ILE A 288 13.67 42.87 11.44
CA ILE A 288 13.13 43.87 12.37
C ILE A 288 11.97 44.64 11.73
N ARG A 289 12.05 44.92 10.43
CA ARG A 289 10.98 45.59 9.69
C ARG A 289 9.78 44.69 9.43
N LEU A 290 9.99 43.41 9.12
CA LEU A 290 8.91 42.42 9.04
C LEU A 290 8.16 42.29 10.38
N PHE A 291 8.86 42.27 11.51
CA PHE A 291 8.23 42.27 12.84
C PHE A 291 7.39 43.53 13.09
N ARG A 292 7.74 44.63 12.43
CA ARG A 292 6.96 45.89 12.44
C ARG A 292 5.93 45.94 11.31
N LEU A 293 5.67 44.81 10.64
CA LEU A 293 4.72 44.66 9.53
C LEU A 293 4.99 45.61 8.36
N LYS A 294 6.28 45.87 8.07
CA LYS A 294 6.71 46.73 6.96
C LYS A 294 7.55 45.94 5.95
N ILE A 295 7.26 46.14 4.67
CA ILE A 295 8.04 45.62 3.55
C ILE A 295 8.76 46.78 2.88
N GLU A 296 10.09 46.67 2.76
CA GLU A 296 10.89 47.54 1.92
C GLU A 296 11.54 46.70 0.81
N PRO A 297 11.84 47.30 -0.36
CA PRO A 297 12.57 46.61 -1.42
C PRO A 297 13.94 46.12 -0.93
N ASP A 298 14.09 44.81 -0.80
CA ASP A 298 15.36 44.16 -0.44
C ASP A 298 15.79 43.13 -1.49
N ASN A 299 15.17 43.20 -2.67
CA ASN A 299 15.34 42.30 -3.79
C ASN A 299 14.99 40.82 -3.45
N GLY A 300 14.17 40.56 -2.43
CA GLY A 300 13.72 39.22 -2.07
C GLY A 300 14.65 38.43 -1.16
N ARG A 301 15.66 39.07 -0.57
CA ARG A 301 16.62 38.40 0.35
C ARG A 301 15.94 37.88 1.60
N VAL A 302 15.07 38.67 2.19
CA VAL A 302 14.31 38.34 3.39
C VAL A 302 13.40 37.14 3.14
N LEU A 303 12.78 37.02 1.97
CA LEU A 303 11.98 35.85 1.61
C LEU A 303 12.80 34.56 1.67
N LEU A 304 14.00 34.56 1.07
CA LEU A 304 14.86 33.39 1.07
C LEU A 304 15.41 33.04 2.45
N LEU A 305 15.76 34.05 3.26
CA LEU A 305 16.20 33.83 4.64
C LEU A 305 15.07 33.34 5.55
N LEU A 306 13.84 33.84 5.33
CA LEU A 306 12.64 33.39 6.04
C LEU A 306 12.33 31.93 5.71
N PHE A 307 12.44 31.54 4.43
CA PHE A 307 12.32 30.15 4.02
C PHE A 307 13.31 29.25 4.77
N LEU A 308 14.60 29.62 4.82
CA LEU A 308 15.61 28.83 5.53
C LEU A 308 15.37 28.76 7.05
N LEU A 309 14.84 29.82 7.64
CA LEU A 309 14.55 29.88 9.08
C LEU A 309 13.32 29.02 9.44
N LEU A 310 12.29 29.03 8.61
CA LEU A 310 11.07 28.24 8.83
C LEU A 310 11.24 26.78 8.45
N TYR A 311 12.17 26.44 7.55
CA TYR A 311 12.39 25.08 7.09
C TYR A 311 12.57 24.04 8.20
N PRO A 312 13.54 24.17 9.13
CA PRO A 312 13.75 23.17 10.18
C PRO A 312 12.54 23.06 11.13
N LEU A 313 11.78 24.15 11.31
CA LEU A 313 10.55 24.13 12.10
C LEU A 313 9.46 23.32 11.39
N ILE A 314 9.16 23.63 10.13
CA ILE A 314 8.16 22.89 9.33
C ILE A 314 8.53 21.41 9.27
N PHE A 315 9.81 21.09 9.04
CA PHE A 315 10.30 19.72 9.03
C PHE A 315 10.02 19.02 10.37
N SER A 316 10.31 19.68 11.48
CA SER A 316 10.16 19.11 12.82
C SER A 316 8.71 18.90 13.27
N PHE A 317 7.74 19.60 12.67
CA PHE A 317 6.31 19.40 12.90
C PHE A 317 5.66 18.44 11.88
N SER A 318 6.42 17.94 10.91
CA SER A 318 5.91 17.06 9.86
C SER A 318 6.28 15.60 10.13
N GLY A 319 5.47 14.67 9.62
CA GLY A 319 5.83 13.24 9.58
C GLY A 319 7.01 12.91 8.66
N PHE A 320 7.62 13.91 7.99
CA PHE A 320 8.89 13.71 7.29
C PHE A 320 10.07 13.51 8.25
N ALA A 321 9.99 14.04 9.47
CA ALA A 321 11.06 13.91 10.46
C ALA A 321 11.22 12.46 10.97
N SER A 322 10.12 11.72 11.12
CA SER A 322 10.13 10.33 11.59
C SER A 322 10.60 9.32 10.54
N ALA A 323 10.73 9.74 9.28
CA ALA A 323 11.19 8.88 8.21
C ALA A 323 12.74 8.80 8.11
N HIS A 324 13.48 9.55 8.93
CA HIS A 324 14.95 9.52 9.02
C HIS A 324 15.69 9.52 7.67
N THR A 325 15.21 10.32 6.72
CA THR A 325 15.73 10.37 5.36
C THR A 325 15.90 11.81 4.87
N SER A 326 17.02 12.06 4.19
CA SER A 326 17.40 13.41 3.75
C SER A 326 16.66 13.89 2.50
N ARG A 327 15.81 13.07 1.87
CA ARG A 327 15.17 13.40 0.58
C ARG A 327 14.20 14.56 0.69
N TYR A 328 13.63 14.76 1.89
CA TYR A 328 12.75 15.86 2.18
C TYR A 328 13.46 17.21 2.37
N LEU A 329 14.79 17.26 2.23
CA LEU A 329 15.58 18.49 2.26
C LEU A 329 15.86 19.05 0.86
N LEU A 330 15.46 18.37 -0.21
CA LEU A 330 15.69 18.81 -1.59
C LEU A 330 15.19 20.24 -1.89
N PRO A 331 14.03 20.69 -1.36
CA PRO A 331 13.61 22.07 -1.50
C PRO A 331 14.65 23.13 -1.07
N LEU A 332 15.55 22.81 -0.12
CA LEU A 332 16.62 23.74 0.32
C LEU A 332 17.54 24.17 -0.82
N PHE A 333 17.73 23.33 -1.84
CA PHE A 333 18.59 23.65 -2.98
C PHE A 333 18.03 24.77 -3.86
N SER A 334 16.78 25.18 -3.67
CA SER A 334 16.24 26.41 -4.29
C SER A 334 16.90 27.68 -3.77
N VAL A 335 17.54 27.62 -2.58
CA VAL A 335 18.09 28.78 -1.88
C VAL A 335 19.57 28.64 -1.56
N LEU A 336 20.06 27.45 -1.17
CA LEU A 336 21.45 27.27 -0.72
C LEU A 336 22.51 27.76 -1.71
N PRO A 337 22.44 27.46 -3.04
CA PRO A 337 23.43 27.95 -4.00
C PRO A 337 23.47 29.48 -4.08
N ILE A 338 22.30 30.13 -3.97
CA ILE A 338 22.17 31.58 -3.96
C ILE A 338 22.79 32.16 -2.69
N LEU A 339 22.50 31.54 -1.54
CA LEU A 339 23.05 31.93 -0.26
C LEU A 339 24.58 31.89 -0.26
N TYR A 340 25.16 30.78 -0.72
CA TYR A 340 26.61 30.63 -0.81
C TYR A 340 27.24 31.62 -1.77
N ALA A 341 26.60 31.92 -2.90
CA ALA A 341 27.09 32.94 -3.83
C ALA A 341 27.06 34.35 -3.21
N VAL A 342 25.97 34.72 -2.53
CA VAL A 342 25.84 36.02 -1.84
C VAL A 342 26.83 36.13 -0.68
N PHE A 343 27.04 35.06 0.09
CA PHE A 343 28.05 35.01 1.13
C PHE A 343 29.45 35.22 0.55
N THR A 344 29.77 34.52 -0.55
CA THR A 344 31.06 34.64 -1.24
C THR A 344 31.31 36.08 -1.68
N LYS A 345 30.30 36.76 -2.25
CA LYS A 345 30.42 38.18 -2.63
C LYS A 345 30.72 39.07 -1.42
N LYS A 346 30.04 38.85 -0.30
CA LYS A 346 30.29 39.61 0.94
C LYS A 346 31.67 39.32 1.50
N LEU A 347 32.08 38.05 1.50
CA LEU A 347 33.41 37.65 1.94
C LEU A 347 34.48 38.29 1.06
N GLN A 348 34.26 38.39 -0.25
CA GLN A 348 35.17 39.02 -1.20
C GLN A 348 35.39 40.52 -0.89
N SER A 349 34.36 41.22 -0.42
CA SER A 349 34.49 42.64 -0.05
C SER A 349 35.36 42.89 1.19
N PHE A 350 35.53 41.89 2.05
CA PHE A 350 36.41 41.99 3.22
C PHE A 350 37.76 41.31 2.98
N TYR A 351 37.75 40.16 2.31
CA TYR A 351 38.88 39.26 2.15
C TYR A 351 38.79 38.44 0.85
N GLY A 352 39.35 38.98 -0.25
CA GLY A 352 39.29 38.34 -1.57
C GLY A 352 39.83 36.91 -1.62
N ALA A 353 40.95 36.63 -0.93
CA ALA A 353 41.56 35.29 -0.88
C ALA A 353 40.64 34.26 -0.22
N TRP A 354 39.94 34.64 0.86
CA TRP A 354 39.03 33.75 1.58
C TRP A 354 37.76 33.43 0.78
N ALA A 355 37.27 34.39 -0.02
CA ALA A 355 36.17 34.13 -0.94
C ALA A 355 36.55 33.13 -2.03
N PHE A 356 37.75 33.27 -2.60
CA PHE A 356 38.27 32.30 -3.57
C PHE A 356 38.47 30.92 -2.96
N LEU A 357 39.04 30.85 -1.74
CA LEU A 357 39.20 29.61 -0.99
C LEU A 357 37.85 28.94 -0.74
N PHE A 358 36.82 29.69 -0.31
CA PHE A 358 35.47 29.15 -0.10
C PHE A 358 34.90 28.51 -1.36
N ILE A 359 35.02 29.17 -2.53
CA ILE A 359 34.59 28.61 -3.82
C ILE A 359 35.31 27.28 -4.08
N ILE A 360 36.64 27.25 -3.94
CA ILE A 360 37.44 26.04 -4.17
C ILE A 360 37.03 24.91 -3.24
N LEU A 361 36.91 25.16 -1.93
CA LEU A 361 36.57 24.12 -0.96
C LEU A 361 35.17 23.56 -1.21
N THR A 362 34.19 24.40 -1.55
CA THR A 362 32.84 23.97 -1.90
C THR A 362 32.82 23.13 -3.17
N LEU A 363 33.45 23.61 -4.26
CA LEU A 363 33.51 22.86 -5.52
C LEU A 363 34.29 21.56 -5.38
N PHE A 364 35.41 21.57 -4.64
CA PHE A 364 36.18 20.37 -4.33
C PHE A 364 35.34 19.36 -3.58
N SER A 365 34.62 19.77 -2.52
CA SER A 365 33.73 18.88 -1.76
C SER A 365 32.64 18.26 -2.64
N ASN A 366 32.02 19.06 -3.51
CA ASN A 366 30.95 18.64 -4.41
C ASN A 366 31.45 17.66 -5.47
N ILE A 367 32.57 17.98 -6.12
CA ILE A 367 33.22 17.11 -7.12
C ILE A 367 33.70 15.81 -6.45
N TYR A 368 34.38 15.88 -5.30
CA TYR A 368 34.83 14.70 -4.57
C TYR A 368 33.65 13.80 -4.20
N GLY A 369 32.58 14.37 -3.64
CA GLY A 369 31.38 13.61 -3.28
C GLY A 369 30.71 12.94 -4.47
N THR A 370 30.74 13.58 -5.64
CA THR A 370 30.20 13.05 -6.90
C THR A 370 31.10 11.95 -7.46
N VAL A 371 32.38 12.22 -7.69
CA VAL A 371 33.34 11.27 -8.29
C VAL A 371 33.47 9.99 -7.47
N THR A 372 33.45 10.08 -6.15
CA THR A 372 33.56 8.89 -5.26
C THR A 372 32.33 7.98 -5.27
N ARG A 373 31.19 8.45 -5.81
CA ARG A 373 29.91 7.72 -5.79
C ARG A 373 29.32 7.46 -7.18
N VAL A 374 29.80 8.15 -8.22
CA VAL A 374 29.46 7.84 -9.60
C VAL A 374 30.08 6.48 -9.97
N PRO A 375 29.28 5.49 -10.40
CA PRO A 375 29.79 4.14 -10.65
C PRO A 375 30.90 4.06 -11.68
N LEU A 376 30.93 4.97 -12.67
CA LEU A 376 31.94 5.04 -13.72
C LEU A 376 33.39 5.05 -13.19
N PHE A 377 33.65 5.68 -12.03
CA PHE A 377 34.99 5.76 -11.44
C PHE A 377 35.31 4.60 -10.49
N ASN A 378 34.38 3.66 -10.35
CA ASN A 378 34.54 2.46 -9.53
C ASN A 378 34.44 1.21 -10.41
N ASN A 379 35.60 0.66 -10.80
CA ASN A 379 35.69 -0.52 -11.66
C ASN A 379 34.85 -1.71 -11.17
N ASN A 380 34.68 -1.87 -9.85
CA ASN A 380 33.86 -2.94 -9.30
C ASN A 380 32.36 -2.69 -9.54
N GLN A 381 31.89 -1.45 -9.39
CA GLN A 381 30.49 -1.10 -9.65
C GLN A 381 30.17 -1.17 -11.14
N VAL A 382 31.07 -0.75 -12.02
CA VAL A 382 30.91 -0.94 -13.48
C VAL A 382 30.79 -2.42 -13.85
N LYS A 383 31.67 -3.26 -13.30
CA LYS A 383 31.59 -4.72 -13.50
C LYS A 383 30.26 -5.28 -12.99
N GLN A 384 29.85 -4.93 -11.77
CA GLN A 384 28.57 -5.35 -11.18
C GLN A 384 27.38 -4.93 -12.04
N PHE A 385 27.39 -3.72 -12.60
CA PHE A 385 26.34 -3.25 -13.51
C PHE A 385 26.27 -4.12 -14.77
N HIS A 386 27.38 -4.36 -15.46
CA HIS A 386 27.39 -5.19 -16.66
C HIS A 386 27.03 -6.65 -16.38
N GLU A 387 27.48 -7.19 -15.25
CA GLU A 387 27.09 -8.52 -14.78
C GLU A 387 25.58 -8.59 -14.54
N ALA A 388 25.00 -7.63 -13.81
CA ALA A 388 23.55 -7.56 -13.58
C ALA A 388 22.77 -7.49 -14.90
N ARG A 389 23.18 -6.63 -15.84
CA ARG A 389 22.56 -6.54 -17.17
C ARG A 389 22.62 -7.84 -17.95
N LYS A 390 23.75 -8.55 -17.88
CA LYS A 390 23.90 -9.86 -18.51
C LYS A 390 22.96 -10.89 -17.87
N LYS A 391 22.87 -10.93 -16.53
CA LYS A 391 21.95 -11.82 -15.80
C LYS A 391 20.49 -11.61 -16.22
N GLU A 392 20.06 -10.36 -16.33
CA GLU A 392 18.70 -10.00 -16.78
C GLU A 392 18.45 -10.45 -18.23
N GLN A 393 19.40 -10.23 -19.15
CA GLN A 393 19.29 -10.66 -20.54
C GLN A 393 19.21 -12.18 -20.66
N ASP A 394 20.04 -12.91 -19.92
CA ASP A 394 20.03 -14.38 -19.90
C ASP A 394 18.71 -14.93 -19.30
N LEU A 395 18.18 -14.26 -18.26
CA LEU A 395 16.85 -14.55 -17.71
C LEU A 395 15.76 -14.36 -18.78
N PHE A 396 15.74 -13.23 -19.47
CA PHE A 396 14.74 -12.99 -20.52
C PHE A 396 14.85 -13.97 -21.68
N LYS A 397 16.07 -14.33 -22.08
CA LYS A 397 16.31 -15.35 -23.10
C LYS A 397 15.73 -16.70 -22.66
N PHE A 398 16.05 -17.14 -21.45
CA PHE A 398 15.52 -18.40 -20.89
C PHE A 398 13.98 -18.41 -20.86
N LEU A 399 13.36 -17.34 -20.34
CA LEU A 399 11.89 -17.24 -20.24
C LEU A 399 11.23 -17.27 -21.62
N LYS A 400 11.80 -16.57 -22.61
CA LYS A 400 11.33 -16.60 -24.01
C LYS A 400 11.47 -17.99 -24.63
N GLU A 401 12.60 -18.66 -24.44
CA GLU A 401 12.85 -20.03 -24.94
C GLU A 401 11.88 -21.06 -24.32
N LYS A 402 11.51 -20.87 -23.04
CA LYS A 402 10.51 -21.69 -22.36
C LYS A 402 9.06 -21.26 -22.64
N ASN A 403 8.86 -20.21 -23.44
CA ASN A 403 7.56 -19.61 -23.73
C ASN A 403 6.78 -19.23 -22.44
N ILE A 404 7.51 -18.67 -21.47
CA ILE A 404 6.99 -18.12 -20.22
C ILE A 404 6.93 -16.60 -20.37
N ARG A 405 5.73 -16.02 -20.30
CA ARG A 405 5.49 -14.58 -20.50
C ARG A 405 4.92 -13.90 -19.28
N ARG A 406 4.55 -14.67 -18.26
CA ARG A 406 3.86 -14.22 -17.05
C ARG A 406 4.50 -14.85 -15.84
N VAL A 407 4.93 -14.03 -14.89
CA VAL A 407 5.78 -14.46 -13.80
C VAL A 407 5.38 -13.74 -12.52
N TYR A 408 5.07 -14.46 -11.46
CA TYR A 408 5.02 -13.88 -10.12
C TYR A 408 6.44 -13.60 -9.63
N CYS A 409 6.70 -12.36 -9.23
CA CYS A 409 7.95 -11.93 -8.62
C CYS A 409 7.63 -11.23 -7.30
N HIS A 410 8.03 -11.83 -6.18
CA HIS A 410 7.69 -11.31 -4.85
C HIS A 410 8.52 -10.07 -4.46
N ASP A 411 9.66 -9.86 -5.11
CA ASP A 411 10.55 -8.74 -4.80
C ASP A 411 10.19 -7.51 -5.65
N TYR A 412 9.59 -6.49 -5.02
CA TYR A 412 9.31 -5.19 -5.65
C TYR A 412 10.56 -4.59 -6.31
N TRP A 413 11.71 -4.66 -5.64
CA TRP A 413 12.94 -4.02 -6.10
C TRP A 413 13.48 -4.62 -7.39
N ILE A 414 13.03 -5.82 -7.77
CA ILE A 414 13.43 -6.50 -9.01
C ILE A 414 12.30 -6.49 -10.02
N SER A 415 11.06 -6.73 -9.58
CA SER A 415 9.90 -6.89 -10.45
C SER A 415 9.70 -5.72 -11.42
N GLU A 416 9.71 -4.48 -10.91
CA GLU A 416 9.50 -3.28 -11.73
C GLU A 416 10.63 -3.07 -12.75
N GLN A 417 11.87 -3.31 -12.33
CA GLN A 417 13.02 -3.20 -13.23
C GLN A 417 12.92 -4.18 -14.39
N LEU A 418 12.62 -5.45 -14.09
CA LEU A 418 12.47 -6.49 -15.10
C LEU A 418 11.29 -6.25 -16.04
N LYS A 419 10.16 -5.71 -15.53
CA LYS A 419 9.02 -5.26 -16.35
C LYS A 419 9.46 -4.22 -17.38
N PHE A 420 10.12 -3.15 -16.92
CA PHE A 420 10.58 -2.08 -17.79
C PHE A 420 11.57 -2.58 -18.85
N ASP A 421 12.58 -3.37 -18.44
CA ASP A 421 13.63 -3.85 -19.35
C ASP A 421 13.18 -4.91 -20.34
N SER A 422 12.21 -5.74 -19.96
CA SER A 422 11.56 -6.67 -20.88
C SER A 422 10.58 -5.95 -21.83
N LYS A 423 10.39 -4.62 -21.67
CA LYS A 423 9.39 -3.82 -22.37
C LYS A 423 7.99 -4.40 -22.23
N GLU A 424 7.73 -5.06 -21.10
CA GLU A 424 6.47 -5.71 -20.78
C GLU A 424 6.11 -6.86 -21.74
N GLU A 425 7.08 -7.33 -22.53
CA GLU A 425 6.96 -8.59 -23.26
C GLU A 425 6.88 -9.78 -22.30
N ILE A 426 7.46 -9.64 -21.10
CA ILE A 426 7.33 -10.56 -19.98
C ILE A 426 6.81 -9.73 -18.80
N ILE A 427 5.63 -10.09 -18.28
CA ILE A 427 5.06 -9.41 -17.12
C ILE A 427 5.56 -10.11 -15.87
N PHE A 428 6.29 -9.36 -15.05
CA PHE A 428 6.63 -9.75 -13.68
C PHE A 428 5.64 -9.05 -12.76
N ALA A 429 4.80 -9.79 -12.05
CA ALA A 429 3.80 -9.19 -11.18
C ALA A 429 4.06 -9.52 -9.72
N GLN A 430 3.87 -8.53 -8.85
CA GLN A 430 3.79 -8.81 -7.42
C GLN A 430 2.41 -9.36 -7.08
N PRO A 431 2.33 -10.52 -6.40
CA PRO A 431 1.04 -11.02 -5.95
C PRO A 431 0.38 -10.01 -5.00
N MET A 432 -0.86 -9.60 -5.30
CA MET A 432 -1.76 -8.74 -4.48
C MET A 432 -1.34 -7.27 -4.27
N TYR A 433 -0.07 -6.91 -4.43
CA TYR A 433 0.45 -5.55 -4.10
C TYR A 433 1.22 -4.90 -5.26
N ASP A 434 0.94 -5.32 -6.50
CA ASP A 434 1.54 -4.67 -7.66
C ASP A 434 1.08 -3.20 -7.73
N HIS A 435 2.02 -2.30 -8.01
CA HIS A 435 1.71 -0.87 -8.14
C HIS A 435 0.76 -0.63 -9.31
N TYR A 436 0.76 -1.52 -10.31
CA TYR A 436 -0.17 -1.54 -11.43
C TYR A 436 -0.95 -2.88 -11.46
N PRO A 437 -2.11 -2.96 -10.77
CA PRO A 437 -2.88 -4.20 -10.60
C PRO A 437 -3.19 -5.00 -11.88
N PRO A 438 -3.41 -4.39 -13.06
CA PRO A 438 -3.63 -5.16 -14.29
C PRO A 438 -2.50 -6.15 -14.65
N HIS A 439 -1.27 -5.93 -14.17
CA HIS A 439 -0.19 -6.90 -14.34
C HIS A 439 -0.45 -8.20 -13.58
N THR A 440 -0.89 -8.13 -12.33
CA THR A 440 -1.24 -9.30 -11.54
C THR A 440 -2.38 -10.06 -12.18
N ASP A 441 -3.38 -9.35 -12.72
CA ASP A 441 -4.45 -9.97 -13.50
C ASP A 441 -3.92 -10.77 -14.67
N LEU A 442 -3.00 -10.21 -15.47
CA LEU A 442 -2.40 -10.90 -16.62
C LEU A 442 -1.61 -12.14 -16.21
N VAL A 443 -0.97 -12.13 -15.05
CA VAL A 443 -0.24 -13.30 -14.55
C VAL A 443 -1.20 -14.36 -14.02
N ASP A 444 -2.22 -13.96 -13.27
CA ASP A 444 -3.25 -14.85 -12.76
C ASP A 444 -4.02 -15.61 -13.86
N ARG A 445 -4.15 -15.06 -15.09
CA ARG A 445 -4.88 -15.74 -16.19
C ARG A 445 -4.04 -16.76 -16.96
N ASP A 446 -2.72 -16.71 -16.84
CA ASP A 446 -1.84 -17.47 -17.73
C ASP A 446 -1.61 -18.89 -17.16
N PRO A 447 -2.04 -19.95 -17.85
CA PRO A 447 -1.85 -21.32 -17.38
C PRO A 447 -0.37 -21.71 -17.20
N ARG A 448 0.56 -20.93 -17.76
CA ARG A 448 2.01 -21.12 -17.67
C ARG A 448 2.70 -20.13 -16.73
N ALA A 449 1.94 -19.44 -15.87
CA ALA A 449 2.50 -18.53 -14.90
C ALA A 449 3.62 -19.20 -14.10
N ALA A 450 4.77 -18.55 -14.04
CA ALA A 450 5.94 -19.01 -13.30
C ALA A 450 6.12 -18.22 -12.00
N PHE A 451 6.96 -18.70 -11.09
CA PHE A 451 7.42 -17.95 -9.92
C PHE A 451 8.93 -17.70 -10.03
N LEU A 452 9.34 -16.47 -9.76
CA LEU A 452 10.73 -16.03 -9.80
C LEU A 452 11.18 -15.52 -8.43
N PHE A 453 12.34 -16.00 -8.00
CA PHE A 453 13.03 -15.52 -6.81
C PHE A 453 14.50 -15.18 -7.13
N GLN A 454 15.03 -14.16 -6.47
CA GLN A 454 16.46 -13.92 -6.43
C GLN A 454 17.08 -14.89 -5.41
N GLY A 455 18.03 -15.71 -5.86
CA GLY A 455 18.59 -16.79 -5.06
C GLY A 455 17.64 -17.98 -4.89
N ASP A 456 18.05 -18.92 -4.04
CA ASP A 456 17.27 -20.10 -3.70
C ASP A 456 16.19 -19.76 -2.66
N ASN A 457 15.00 -20.33 -2.82
CA ASN A 457 13.89 -20.16 -1.88
C ASN A 457 13.35 -21.53 -1.45
N LYS A 458 13.96 -22.07 -0.38
CA LYS A 458 13.68 -23.41 0.12
C LYS A 458 12.31 -23.54 0.77
N ASP A 459 11.82 -22.48 1.41
CA ASP A 459 10.50 -22.50 2.05
C ASP A 459 9.40 -22.52 1.00
N PHE A 460 9.52 -21.70 -0.04
CA PHE A 460 8.61 -21.74 -1.18
C PHE A 460 8.63 -23.10 -1.89
N GLU A 461 9.82 -23.65 -2.15
CA GLU A 461 9.95 -24.99 -2.74
C GLU A 461 9.34 -26.08 -1.85
N SER A 462 9.53 -26.00 -0.53
CA SER A 462 8.95 -26.95 0.42
C SER A 462 7.44 -26.81 0.47
N THR A 463 6.90 -25.59 0.41
CA THR A 463 5.46 -25.35 0.30
C THR A 463 4.90 -25.95 -0.99
N LEU A 464 5.54 -25.75 -2.15
CA LEU A 464 5.14 -26.39 -3.40
C LEU A 464 5.11 -27.93 -3.28
N LYS A 465 6.10 -28.53 -2.60
CA LYS A 465 6.12 -29.97 -2.33
C LYS A 465 5.03 -30.40 -1.35
N ASN A 466 4.59 -29.53 -0.44
CA ASN A 466 3.55 -29.82 0.53
C ASN A 466 2.16 -29.78 -0.11
N ILE A 467 1.88 -28.81 -0.98
CA ILE A 467 0.58 -28.75 -1.67
C ILE A 467 0.41 -29.87 -2.72
N GLY A 468 1.51 -30.50 -3.14
CA GLY A 468 1.54 -31.61 -4.09
C GLY A 468 1.60 -31.15 -5.55
N GLY A 469 1.49 -32.11 -6.48
CA GLY A 469 1.67 -31.85 -7.91
C GLY A 469 3.14 -31.93 -8.33
N THR A 470 3.45 -31.43 -9.53
CA THR A 470 4.81 -31.40 -10.06
C THR A 470 5.15 -30.02 -10.60
N PHE A 471 6.44 -29.69 -10.58
CA PHE A 471 6.99 -28.46 -11.11
C PHE A 471 8.42 -28.71 -11.58
N GLN A 472 8.92 -27.84 -12.44
CA GLN A 472 10.32 -27.77 -12.80
C GLN A 472 10.96 -26.56 -12.12
N LYS A 473 12.17 -26.74 -11.58
CA LYS A 473 13.01 -25.67 -11.05
C LYS A 473 14.19 -25.48 -11.99
N SER A 474 14.34 -24.26 -12.49
CA SER A 474 15.52 -23.85 -13.27
C SER A 474 16.32 -22.81 -12.51
N GLN A 475 17.64 -22.91 -12.59
CA GLN A 475 18.57 -21.92 -12.05
C GLN A 475 19.16 -21.14 -13.22
N VAL A 476 18.93 -19.83 -13.23
CA VAL A 476 19.44 -18.94 -14.29
C VAL A 476 20.17 -17.80 -13.62
N PHE A 477 21.50 -17.88 -13.60
CA PHE A 477 22.42 -16.83 -13.14
C PHE A 477 22.04 -16.13 -11.81
N GLY A 478 21.66 -16.92 -10.80
CA GLY A 478 21.28 -16.41 -9.48
C GLY A 478 19.78 -16.17 -9.31
N TYR A 479 18.96 -16.53 -10.29
CA TYR A 479 17.51 -16.61 -10.18
C TYR A 479 17.04 -18.06 -10.09
N SER A 480 16.12 -18.32 -9.15
CA SER A 480 15.33 -19.56 -9.12
C SER A 480 14.01 -19.33 -9.80
N ILE A 481 13.71 -20.15 -10.81
CA ILE A 481 12.47 -20.08 -11.57
C ILE A 481 11.72 -21.40 -11.38
N TYR A 482 10.53 -21.33 -10.80
CA TYR A 482 9.61 -22.45 -10.66
C TYR A 482 8.55 -22.34 -11.75
N HIS A 483 8.47 -23.33 -12.63
CA HIS A 483 7.64 -23.29 -13.83
C HIS A 483 7.21 -24.70 -14.26
N THR A 484 6.44 -24.80 -15.35
CA THR A 484 5.91 -26.08 -15.84
C THR A 484 5.16 -26.82 -14.74
N PHE A 485 4.16 -26.15 -14.17
CA PHE A 485 3.33 -26.70 -13.11
C PHE A 485 2.39 -27.77 -13.67
N SER A 486 2.14 -28.80 -12.88
CA SER A 486 1.03 -29.72 -13.10
C SER A 486 0.40 -30.08 -11.77
N PRO A 487 -0.93 -29.94 -11.62
CA PRO A 487 -1.60 -30.24 -10.37
C PRO A 487 -1.48 -31.73 -9.99
N PRO A 488 -1.79 -32.11 -8.74
CA PRO A 488 -1.81 -33.50 -8.31
C PRO A 488 -2.67 -34.38 -9.23
N SER A 489 -2.22 -35.62 -9.51
CA SER A 489 -2.94 -36.60 -10.35
C SER A 489 -4.20 -37.20 -9.70
N PHE A 490 -4.47 -36.84 -8.45
CA PHE A 490 -5.63 -37.26 -7.68
C PHE A 490 -6.54 -36.07 -7.41
N ARG A 491 -7.85 -36.33 -7.40
CA ARG A 491 -8.87 -35.41 -6.89
C ARG A 491 -8.94 -35.58 -5.38
N PHE A 492 -9.11 -34.46 -4.67
CA PHE A 492 -9.27 -34.46 -3.22
C PHE A 492 -10.72 -34.15 -2.88
N ILE A 493 -11.44 -35.15 -2.38
CA ILE A 493 -12.82 -35.01 -1.93
C ILE A 493 -12.83 -34.79 -0.43
N GLU A 494 -13.45 -33.71 0.00
CA GLU A 494 -13.55 -33.38 1.42
C GLU A 494 -14.45 -34.40 2.14
N LEU A 495 -14.02 -34.80 3.33
CA LEU A 495 -14.83 -35.61 4.22
C LEU A 495 -15.78 -34.73 5.04
N ASP A 496 -16.99 -35.23 5.29
CA ASP A 496 -17.91 -34.64 6.25
C ASP A 496 -17.28 -34.70 7.67
N PRO A 497 -17.10 -33.56 8.36
CA PRO A 497 -16.49 -33.53 9.68
C PRO A 497 -17.44 -33.89 10.82
N THR A 498 -18.74 -34.11 10.55
CA THR A 498 -19.75 -34.45 11.57
C THR A 498 -19.35 -35.59 12.53
N PRO A 499 -18.71 -36.71 12.08
CA PRO A 499 -18.28 -37.77 12.99
C PRO A 499 -16.93 -37.51 13.67
N PHE A 500 -16.28 -36.37 13.41
CA PHE A 500 -14.91 -36.12 13.87
C PHE A 500 -14.89 -35.64 15.32
N THR A 501 -13.84 -36.04 16.05
CA THR A 501 -13.52 -35.47 17.35
C THR A 501 -12.03 -35.10 17.40
N ALA A 502 -11.70 -34.08 18.17
CA ALA A 502 -10.31 -33.67 18.38
C ALA A 502 -9.89 -33.87 19.84
N ALA A 503 -8.58 -33.97 20.07
CA ALA A 503 -7.89 -33.91 21.35
C ALA A 503 -6.63 -33.06 21.18
N ALA A 504 -6.29 -32.23 22.16
CA ALA A 504 -5.11 -31.38 22.11
C ALA A 504 -4.43 -31.34 23.46
N ASP A 505 -3.10 -31.31 23.47
CA ASP A 505 -2.30 -31.23 24.71
C ASP A 505 -2.43 -29.88 25.41
N SER A 506 -2.74 -28.84 24.63
CA SER A 506 -2.99 -27.48 25.12
C SER A 506 -4.41 -27.07 24.78
N ASN A 507 -5.03 -26.33 25.70
CA ASN A 507 -6.36 -25.75 25.51
C ASN A 507 -7.40 -26.73 24.94
N PRO A 508 -7.74 -27.79 25.69
CA PRO A 508 -8.61 -28.84 25.18
C PRO A 508 -10.02 -28.32 24.88
N ILE A 509 -10.53 -27.29 25.56
CA ILE A 509 -11.93 -26.86 25.39
C ILE A 509 -12.17 -26.33 23.97
N GLU A 510 -11.27 -25.50 23.46
CA GLU A 510 -11.43 -24.82 22.15
C GLU A 510 -11.13 -25.73 20.94
N ARG A 511 -10.70 -26.98 21.17
CA ARG A 511 -10.40 -27.94 20.09
C ARG A 511 -11.60 -28.27 19.20
N ILE A 512 -12.83 -28.06 19.71
CA ILE A 512 -14.07 -28.30 18.94
C ILE A 512 -14.26 -27.27 17.82
N ASN A 513 -13.62 -26.10 17.95
CA ASN A 513 -13.77 -25.00 17.00
C ASN A 513 -13.13 -25.30 15.64
N ILE A 514 -12.20 -26.26 15.55
CA ILE A 514 -11.44 -26.50 14.30
C ILE A 514 -12.27 -27.11 13.15
N PHE A 515 -13.55 -27.41 13.39
CA PHE A 515 -14.46 -28.04 12.44
C PHE A 515 -15.81 -27.30 12.35
N ASP A 516 -15.96 -26.15 13.00
CA ASP A 516 -17.26 -25.46 13.15
C ASP A 516 -17.61 -24.56 11.96
N ARG A 517 -16.69 -24.49 10.98
CA ARG A 517 -16.75 -23.66 9.79
C ARG A 517 -16.74 -22.17 10.12
N ASP A 518 -16.12 -21.74 11.20
CA ASP A 518 -16.05 -20.33 11.61
C ASP A 518 -14.61 -19.81 11.80
N LEU A 519 -14.17 -18.92 10.90
CA LEU A 519 -12.85 -18.29 10.98
C LEU A 519 -12.66 -17.37 12.20
N ASN A 520 -13.76 -17.00 12.89
CA ASN A 520 -13.70 -16.19 14.10
C ASN A 520 -13.44 -17.03 15.35
N THR A 521 -13.77 -18.32 15.33
CA THR A 521 -13.39 -19.26 16.39
C THR A 521 -12.08 -19.94 15.98
N ARG A 522 -11.35 -20.45 16.97
CA ARG A 522 -10.11 -21.21 16.73
C ARG A 522 -9.71 -21.98 17.97
N TRP A 523 -8.87 -22.98 17.76
CA TRP A 523 -7.99 -23.52 18.78
C TRP A 523 -6.63 -22.79 18.70
N SER A 524 -5.96 -22.60 19.84
CA SER A 524 -4.60 -22.07 19.88
C SER A 524 -3.76 -22.72 20.98
N SER A 525 -2.44 -22.73 20.77
CA SER A 525 -1.45 -23.23 21.73
C SER A 525 -1.35 -22.41 23.01
N GLN A 526 -1.94 -21.21 23.06
CA GLN A 526 -1.91 -20.24 24.18
C GLN A 526 -0.51 -19.82 24.69
N ALA A 527 0.56 -20.35 24.13
CA ALA A 527 1.94 -19.90 24.29
C ALA A 527 2.66 -19.83 22.92
N PRO A 528 3.73 -19.02 22.80
CA PRO A 528 4.60 -19.03 21.63
C PRO A 528 5.07 -20.45 21.27
N GLN A 529 5.24 -20.71 19.98
CA GLN A 529 5.44 -22.06 19.47
C GLN A 529 6.71 -22.72 20.04
N LYS A 530 6.55 -23.95 20.54
CA LYS A 530 7.63 -24.86 20.95
C LYS A 530 7.39 -26.25 20.38
N PRO A 531 8.46 -27.02 20.08
CA PRO A 531 8.32 -28.38 19.58
C PRO A 531 7.53 -29.26 20.55
N GLY A 532 6.64 -30.10 20.01
CA GLY A 532 5.92 -31.15 20.74
C GLY A 532 4.43 -30.87 20.95
N VAL A 533 3.96 -29.64 20.77
CA VAL A 533 2.52 -29.34 20.83
C VAL A 533 1.82 -30.13 19.73
N ASN A 534 0.80 -30.91 20.09
CA ASN A 534 0.07 -31.72 19.12
C ASN A 534 -1.45 -31.61 19.23
N LEU A 535 -2.08 -31.89 18.09
CA LEU A 535 -3.52 -31.95 17.86
C LEU A 535 -3.84 -33.31 17.24
N GLN A 536 -4.62 -34.12 17.94
CA GLN A 536 -5.08 -35.43 17.51
C GLN A 536 -6.54 -35.36 17.05
N ILE A 537 -6.87 -36.04 15.97
CA ILE A 537 -8.20 -36.09 15.36
C ILE A 537 -8.61 -37.56 15.22
N ASP A 538 -9.78 -37.94 15.73
CA ASP A 538 -10.46 -39.22 15.45
C ASP A 538 -11.55 -38.97 14.41
N LEU A 539 -11.48 -39.68 13.28
CA LEU A 539 -12.44 -39.62 12.19
C LEU A 539 -13.75 -40.39 12.49
N GLY A 540 -13.85 -41.04 13.65
CA GLY A 540 -14.98 -41.86 14.09
C GLY A 540 -14.98 -43.27 13.47
N GLN A 541 -14.43 -43.42 12.27
CA GLN A 541 -14.31 -44.67 11.54
C GLN A 541 -13.00 -44.75 10.76
N VAL A 542 -12.65 -45.96 10.30
CA VAL A 542 -11.52 -46.13 9.37
C VAL A 542 -11.92 -45.62 8.00
N VAL A 543 -11.20 -44.63 7.51
CA VAL A 543 -11.41 -44.00 6.21
C VAL A 543 -10.32 -44.47 5.25
N PRO A 544 -10.65 -45.05 4.08
CA PRO A 544 -9.67 -45.42 3.08
C PRO A 544 -9.18 -44.19 2.32
N ASN A 545 -8.01 -44.32 1.70
CA ASN A 545 -7.48 -43.38 0.72
C ASN A 545 -7.31 -41.91 1.19
N LEU A 546 -7.10 -41.63 2.47
CA LEU A 546 -6.77 -40.28 2.96
C LEU A 546 -5.52 -39.75 2.25
N GLY A 547 -5.52 -38.49 1.82
CA GLY A 547 -4.41 -37.95 1.01
C GLY A 547 -4.09 -36.47 1.15
N ARG A 548 -4.94 -35.66 1.78
CA ARG A 548 -4.66 -34.24 2.04
C ARG A 548 -5.31 -33.78 3.34
N ILE A 549 -4.63 -32.85 4.01
CA ILE A 549 -5.21 -32.02 5.08
C ILE A 549 -4.95 -30.55 4.74
N THR A 550 -5.93 -29.69 5.00
CA THR A 550 -5.81 -28.24 4.89
C THR A 550 -6.08 -27.62 6.25
N LEU A 551 -5.19 -26.74 6.69
CA LEU A 551 -5.31 -25.98 7.94
C LEU A 551 -5.46 -24.51 7.61
N LEU A 552 -6.44 -23.84 8.21
CA LEU A 552 -6.55 -22.39 8.20
C LEU A 552 -6.33 -21.88 9.62
N SER A 553 -5.39 -20.97 9.82
CA SER A 553 -5.19 -20.31 11.13
C SER A 553 -6.04 -19.05 11.28
N GLY A 554 -6.58 -18.51 10.18
CA GLY A 554 -7.21 -17.20 10.12
C GLY A 554 -6.23 -16.03 10.31
N LYS A 555 -4.92 -16.31 10.45
CA LYS A 555 -3.82 -15.37 10.64
C LYS A 555 -2.50 -16.00 10.15
N THR A 556 -1.87 -15.42 9.13
CA THR A 556 -0.64 -15.97 8.55
C THR A 556 0.50 -16.09 9.57
N GLU A 557 0.56 -15.21 10.58
CA GLU A 557 1.61 -15.25 11.61
C GLU A 557 1.53 -16.47 12.54
N ASP A 558 0.30 -16.95 12.79
CA ASP A 558 -0.01 -18.08 13.66
C ASP A 558 0.19 -19.47 12.99
N LEU A 559 0.67 -19.49 11.74
CA LEU A 559 0.95 -20.72 11.04
C LEU A 559 1.99 -21.57 11.78
N PRO A 560 1.85 -22.91 11.80
CA PRO A 560 2.88 -23.75 12.40
C PRO A 560 4.17 -23.66 11.59
N ARG A 561 5.32 -23.64 12.27
CA ARG A 561 6.63 -23.58 11.59
C ARG A 561 7.06 -24.90 10.94
N ARG A 562 6.63 -26.03 11.52
CA ARG A 562 6.90 -27.39 11.04
C ARG A 562 5.86 -28.34 11.61
N ILE A 563 5.29 -29.21 10.79
CA ILE A 563 4.27 -30.19 11.19
C ILE A 563 4.75 -31.60 10.86
N GLN A 564 4.75 -32.48 11.86
CA GLN A 564 4.77 -33.92 11.65
C GLN A 564 3.32 -34.42 11.66
N LEU A 565 2.93 -35.08 10.57
CA LEU A 565 1.64 -35.72 10.40
C LEU A 565 1.79 -37.23 10.56
N GLU A 566 1.05 -37.78 11.50
CA GLU A 566 1.01 -39.21 11.83
C GLU A 566 -0.40 -39.77 11.63
N ILE A 567 -0.49 -41.06 11.29
CA ILE A 567 -1.75 -41.78 11.09
C ILE A 567 -1.79 -43.02 11.98
N SER A 568 -2.98 -43.41 12.41
CA SER A 568 -3.22 -44.66 13.14
C SER A 568 -4.59 -45.26 12.80
N LEU A 569 -4.70 -46.59 12.88
CA LEU A 569 -5.97 -47.31 12.78
C LEU A 569 -6.62 -47.52 14.16
N ASP A 570 -5.82 -47.60 15.21
CA ASP A 570 -6.23 -48.02 16.57
C ASP A 570 -5.99 -46.94 17.65
N GLY A 571 -5.36 -45.82 17.28
CA GLY A 571 -5.01 -44.72 18.19
C GLY A 571 -3.79 -45.01 19.09
N ARG A 572 -3.19 -46.21 18.97
CA ARG A 572 -2.07 -46.67 19.80
C ARG A 572 -0.78 -46.78 19.00
N LYS A 573 -0.85 -47.36 17.81
CA LYS A 573 0.28 -47.50 16.88
C LYS A 573 0.25 -46.38 15.86
N TRP A 574 1.25 -45.51 15.92
CA TRP A 574 1.35 -44.33 15.09
C TRP A 574 2.42 -44.51 14.03
N GLN A 575 2.11 -44.08 12.80
CA GLN A 575 3.06 -44.04 11.71
C GLN A 575 3.14 -42.61 11.18
N THR A 576 4.35 -42.05 11.16
CA THR A 576 4.62 -40.80 10.45
C THR A 576 4.42 -40.97 8.95
N ILE A 577 3.51 -40.18 8.37
CA ILE A 577 3.20 -40.23 6.95
C ILE A 577 3.73 -39.03 6.18
N ARG A 578 3.92 -37.89 6.86
CA ARG A 578 4.51 -36.70 6.26
C ARG A 578 5.15 -35.83 7.34
N GLU A 579 6.24 -35.19 6.97
CA GLU A 579 6.76 -34.04 7.69
C GLU A 579 6.72 -32.84 6.74
N ALA A 580 5.97 -31.82 7.12
CA ALA A 580 5.80 -30.59 6.35
C ALA A 580 6.64 -29.48 6.97
N THR A 581 7.63 -29.01 6.21
CA THR A 581 8.53 -27.91 6.55
C THR A 581 8.34 -26.75 5.60
N GLY A 582 8.93 -25.59 5.94
CA GLY A 582 8.93 -24.41 5.07
C GLY A 582 7.52 -23.95 4.75
N LEU A 583 6.64 -23.91 5.75
CA LEU A 583 5.21 -23.57 5.61
C LEU A 583 5.05 -22.06 5.40
N TRP A 584 5.28 -21.63 4.16
CA TRP A 584 5.15 -20.22 3.74
C TRP A 584 3.72 -19.70 3.95
N GLY A 585 2.73 -20.57 3.72
CA GLY A 585 1.31 -20.26 3.84
C GLY A 585 0.70 -19.63 2.59
N ASP A 586 -0.62 -19.71 2.48
CA ASP A 586 -1.47 -19.03 1.49
C ASP A 586 -1.09 -19.29 0.00
N LEU A 587 -0.35 -20.37 -0.25
CA LEU A 587 -0.04 -20.91 -1.57
C LEU A 587 -0.86 -22.20 -1.78
N PHE A 588 -1.66 -22.26 -2.82
CA PHE A 588 -2.54 -23.40 -3.10
C PHE A 588 -2.85 -23.53 -4.59
N TRP A 589 -3.29 -24.71 -5.01
CA TRP A 589 -3.71 -24.95 -6.39
C TRP A 589 -5.06 -24.31 -6.68
N SER A 590 -5.16 -23.54 -7.77
CA SER A 590 -6.43 -23.14 -8.36
C SER A 590 -6.27 -23.24 -9.87
N GLY A 591 -7.02 -24.14 -10.51
CA GLY A 591 -6.83 -24.46 -11.92
C GLY A 591 -5.44 -25.06 -12.25
N PRO A 592 -4.75 -24.57 -13.31
CA PRO A 592 -3.56 -25.21 -13.85
C PRO A 592 -2.25 -24.88 -13.12
N HIS A 593 -2.22 -23.87 -12.25
CA HIS A 593 -1.01 -23.46 -11.52
C HIS A 593 -1.32 -23.04 -10.07
N PRO A 594 -0.31 -22.98 -9.19
CA PRO A 594 -0.47 -22.45 -7.84
C PRO A 594 -0.76 -20.94 -7.83
N PHE A 595 -1.60 -20.51 -6.90
CA PHE A 595 -1.90 -19.10 -6.59
C PHE A 595 -1.39 -18.76 -5.19
N TYR A 596 -0.88 -17.54 -5.02
CA TYR A 596 -0.54 -16.98 -3.71
C TYR A 596 -1.53 -15.88 -3.34
N ARG A 597 -2.28 -16.08 -2.26
CA ARG A 597 -3.34 -15.17 -1.77
C ARG A 597 -3.24 -14.98 -0.25
N PRO A 598 -2.28 -14.17 0.23
CA PRO A 598 -2.04 -13.97 1.66
C PRO A 598 -3.26 -13.41 2.39
N GLY A 599 -3.44 -13.84 3.64
CA GLY A 599 -4.35 -13.20 4.61
C GLY A 599 -5.20 -14.15 5.45
N ILE A 600 -5.36 -15.40 5.03
CA ILE A 600 -6.16 -16.41 5.76
C ILE A 600 -5.25 -17.33 6.59
N GLY A 601 -3.97 -17.45 6.24
CA GLY A 601 -3.07 -18.41 6.87
C GLY A 601 -3.46 -19.84 6.52
N ARG A 602 -3.58 -20.14 5.21
CA ARG A 602 -3.86 -21.47 4.67
C ARG A 602 -2.58 -22.31 4.54
N VAL A 603 -2.63 -23.57 4.95
CA VAL A 603 -1.58 -24.57 4.73
C VAL A 603 -2.21 -25.85 4.20
N ASP A 604 -1.82 -26.27 3.00
CA ASP A 604 -2.19 -27.56 2.42
C ASP A 604 -1.03 -28.56 2.57
N ILE A 605 -1.32 -29.75 3.10
CA ILE A 605 -0.37 -30.85 3.26
C ILE A 605 -0.92 -32.10 2.58
N THR A 606 -0.36 -32.41 1.42
CA THR A 606 -0.64 -33.59 0.61
C THR A 606 0.34 -34.72 0.94
N PHE A 607 -0.15 -35.96 0.97
CA PHE A 607 0.62 -37.16 1.28
C PHE A 607 0.12 -38.37 0.49
N SER A 608 0.93 -39.44 0.44
CA SER A 608 0.55 -40.67 -0.26
C SER A 608 -0.70 -41.30 0.36
N SER A 609 -1.63 -41.70 -0.49
CA SER A 609 -2.94 -42.23 -0.10
C SER A 609 -2.84 -43.40 0.88
N ARG A 610 -3.51 -43.31 2.05
CA ARG A 610 -3.47 -44.32 3.11
C ARG A 610 -4.80 -44.44 3.85
N SER A 611 -5.09 -45.62 4.37
CA SER A 611 -6.23 -45.81 5.28
C SER A 611 -5.87 -45.39 6.70
N GLY A 612 -6.79 -44.73 7.40
CA GLY A 612 -6.60 -44.31 8.78
C GLY A 612 -7.90 -43.97 9.48
N ARG A 613 -7.88 -44.01 10.81
CA ARG A 613 -8.97 -43.51 11.66
C ARG A 613 -8.52 -42.31 12.49
N PHE A 614 -7.28 -42.32 12.98
CA PHE A 614 -6.74 -41.25 13.78
C PHE A 614 -5.62 -40.53 13.03
N LEU A 615 -5.61 -39.21 13.13
CA LEU A 615 -4.54 -38.34 12.64
C LEU A 615 -3.94 -37.58 13.81
N ARG A 616 -2.63 -37.35 13.79
CA ARG A 616 -1.96 -36.48 14.76
C ARG A 616 -1.07 -35.49 14.04
N LEU A 617 -1.27 -34.22 14.36
CA LEU A 617 -0.48 -33.09 13.90
C LEU A 617 0.40 -32.64 15.06
N THR A 618 1.70 -32.85 14.95
CA THR A 618 2.67 -32.39 15.96
C THR A 618 3.46 -31.22 15.39
N GLN A 619 3.34 -30.06 15.99
CA GLN A 619 4.20 -28.92 15.70
C GLN A 619 5.60 -29.23 16.22
N LEU A 620 6.62 -29.09 15.38
CA LEU A 620 8.03 -29.40 15.72
C LEU A 620 8.97 -28.19 15.64
N GLY A 621 8.46 -27.02 15.28
CA GLY A 621 9.27 -25.80 15.14
C GLY A 621 9.26 -24.93 16.40
N SER A 622 9.89 -23.76 16.33
CA SER A 622 9.90 -22.80 17.42
C SER A 622 9.64 -21.39 16.90
N ASP A 623 8.84 -20.61 17.62
CA ASP A 623 8.65 -19.18 17.37
C ASP A 623 8.52 -18.45 18.72
N PRO A 624 9.33 -17.41 18.99
CA PRO A 624 9.33 -16.74 20.29
C PRO A 624 8.18 -15.73 20.45
N THR A 625 7.50 -15.37 19.37
CA THR A 625 6.52 -14.28 19.34
C THR A 625 5.12 -14.81 19.08
N TYR A 626 4.97 -15.68 18.09
CA TYR A 626 3.67 -16.11 17.60
C TYR A 626 3.28 -17.48 18.16
N TYR A 627 1.98 -17.63 18.40
CA TYR A 627 1.34 -18.88 18.80
C TYR A 627 1.18 -19.79 17.59
N TRP A 628 0.77 -21.05 17.80
CA TRP A 628 0.17 -21.85 16.73
C TRP A 628 -1.34 -21.84 16.93
N SER A 629 -2.09 -21.49 15.88
CA SER A 629 -3.55 -21.59 15.90
C SER A 629 -4.10 -22.31 14.68
N VAL A 630 -5.27 -22.93 14.87
CA VAL A 630 -6.07 -23.57 13.83
C VAL A 630 -7.50 -23.08 14.03
N ALA A 631 -7.95 -22.25 13.09
CA ALA A 631 -9.35 -21.86 12.98
C ALA A 631 -10.16 -22.99 12.35
N GLU A 632 -9.68 -23.55 11.24
CA GLU A 632 -10.38 -24.61 10.52
C GLU A 632 -9.43 -25.71 10.02
N CYS A 633 -9.93 -26.94 9.98
CA CYS A 633 -9.22 -28.13 9.54
C CYS A 633 -10.09 -28.96 8.59
N PHE A 634 -9.63 -29.13 7.35
CA PHE A 634 -10.30 -29.93 6.32
C PHE A 634 -9.49 -31.17 5.99
N ILE A 635 -10.14 -32.33 5.87
CA ILE A 635 -9.51 -33.63 5.64
C ILE A 635 -10.10 -34.23 4.37
N PHE A 636 -9.24 -34.74 3.49
CA PHE A 636 -9.64 -35.18 2.15
C PHE A 636 -9.23 -36.62 1.85
N GLN A 637 -10.10 -37.33 1.13
CA GLN A 637 -9.78 -38.57 0.44
C GLN A 637 -9.24 -38.27 -0.97
N ALA A 638 -8.24 -39.04 -1.38
CA ALA A 638 -7.71 -39.02 -2.73
C ALA A 638 -8.47 -40.01 -3.63
N GLN A 639 -8.97 -39.52 -4.76
CA GLN A 639 -9.60 -40.32 -5.81
C GLN A 639 -8.86 -40.12 -7.14
N ALA A 640 -8.65 -41.18 -7.92
CA ALA A 640 -7.98 -41.06 -9.21
C ALA A 640 -8.78 -40.18 -10.19
N GLN A 641 -8.09 -39.31 -10.94
CA GLN A 641 -8.73 -38.53 -12.02
C GLN A 641 -9.10 -39.43 -13.22
N PRO A 642 -10.32 -39.34 -13.78
CA PRO A 642 -10.65 -40.01 -15.03
C PRO A 642 -9.88 -39.37 -16.20
N THR A 643 -9.27 -40.20 -17.05
CA THR A 643 -8.41 -39.79 -18.18
C THR A 643 -9.14 -39.16 -19.38
N SER A 644 -10.48 -39.11 -19.38
CA SER A 644 -11.31 -38.79 -20.55
C SER A 644 -12.07 -37.46 -20.51
N GLN A 645 -11.86 -36.60 -19.50
CA GLN A 645 -12.53 -35.30 -19.40
C GLN A 645 -11.62 -34.15 -19.86
N PRO A 646 -12.17 -33.08 -20.49
CA PRO A 646 -11.42 -31.84 -20.69
C PRO A 646 -10.91 -31.35 -19.35
N ALA A 647 -9.77 -30.66 -19.38
CA ALA A 647 -9.15 -30.20 -18.15
C ALA A 647 -10.17 -29.35 -17.36
N PRO A 648 -10.40 -29.62 -16.07
CA PRO A 648 -11.51 -29.05 -15.29
C PRO A 648 -11.44 -27.52 -15.12
N TRP A 649 -10.39 -26.90 -15.63
CA TRP A 649 -10.11 -25.47 -15.62
C TRP A 649 -10.41 -24.76 -16.96
N ASP A 650 -10.90 -25.45 -18.00
CA ASP A 650 -11.49 -24.78 -19.17
C ASP A 650 -12.86 -24.20 -18.81
N VAL A 651 -12.96 -22.88 -18.82
CA VAL A 651 -14.15 -22.11 -18.42
C VAL A 651 -14.86 -21.45 -19.60
N THR A 652 -14.50 -21.80 -20.84
CA THR A 652 -15.04 -21.14 -22.05
C THR A 652 -16.57 -21.28 -22.13
N GLN A 653 -17.10 -22.48 -21.85
CA GLN A 653 -18.53 -22.71 -21.83
C GLN A 653 -19.21 -22.06 -20.63
N LEU A 654 -18.54 -22.03 -19.47
CA LEU A 654 -19.01 -21.33 -18.28
C LEU A 654 -19.18 -19.83 -18.57
N ILE A 655 -18.18 -19.16 -19.15
CA ILE A 655 -18.26 -17.74 -19.50
C ILE A 655 -19.40 -17.49 -20.49
N SER A 656 -19.56 -18.36 -21.48
CA SER A 656 -20.66 -18.29 -22.45
C SER A 656 -22.03 -18.39 -21.77
N TYR A 657 -22.15 -19.29 -20.80
CA TYR A 657 -23.36 -19.42 -19.98
C TYR A 657 -23.62 -18.17 -19.14
N LEU A 658 -22.61 -17.69 -18.39
CA LEU A 658 -22.75 -16.51 -17.54
C LEU A 658 -23.18 -15.28 -18.34
N ASN A 659 -22.59 -15.07 -19.52
CA ASN A 659 -22.97 -13.99 -20.43
C ASN A 659 -24.42 -14.14 -20.94
N ARG A 660 -24.82 -15.35 -21.34
CA ARG A 660 -26.19 -15.62 -21.82
C ARG A 660 -27.26 -15.27 -20.79
N PHE A 661 -26.98 -15.49 -19.51
CA PHE A 661 -27.90 -15.21 -18.41
C PHE A 661 -27.62 -13.88 -17.69
N ASN A 662 -26.71 -13.06 -18.23
CA ASN A 662 -26.31 -11.76 -17.67
C ASN A 662 -25.87 -11.85 -16.19
N ILE A 663 -25.15 -12.92 -15.85
CA ILE A 663 -24.63 -13.18 -14.50
C ILE A 663 -23.21 -12.62 -14.41
N SER A 664 -23.08 -11.42 -13.84
CA SER A 664 -21.78 -10.74 -13.69
C SER A 664 -21.17 -10.85 -12.29
N ASN A 665 -21.96 -11.24 -11.28
CA ASN A 665 -21.53 -11.31 -9.89
C ASN A 665 -21.57 -12.77 -9.44
N ILE A 666 -20.40 -13.42 -9.41
CA ILE A 666 -20.27 -14.81 -8.96
C ILE A 666 -19.28 -14.91 -7.80
N PHE A 667 -19.34 -15.97 -7.00
CA PHE A 667 -18.31 -16.32 -6.03
C PHE A 667 -17.61 -17.57 -6.52
N THR A 668 -16.30 -17.50 -6.76
CA THR A 668 -15.58 -18.56 -7.47
C THR A 668 -14.10 -18.66 -7.10
N THR A 669 -13.42 -19.67 -7.60
CA THR A 669 -12.01 -19.94 -7.32
C THR A 669 -11.11 -18.88 -7.99
N PRO A 670 -9.90 -18.60 -7.47
CA PRO A 670 -9.01 -17.59 -8.05
C PRO A 670 -8.75 -17.77 -9.54
N TRP A 671 -8.61 -19.01 -10.03
CA TRP A 671 -8.46 -19.29 -11.45
C TRP A 671 -9.70 -18.91 -12.26
N ILE A 672 -10.89 -19.35 -11.85
CA ILE A 672 -12.12 -19.01 -12.60
C ILE A 672 -12.32 -17.49 -12.58
N GLN A 673 -12.09 -16.84 -11.43
CA GLN A 673 -12.13 -15.38 -11.30
C GLN A 673 -11.13 -14.71 -12.24
N SER A 674 -9.92 -15.28 -12.38
CA SER A 674 -8.89 -14.79 -13.30
C SER A 674 -9.21 -15.00 -14.78
N GLN A 675 -10.30 -15.69 -15.14
CA GLN A 675 -10.76 -15.79 -16.53
C GLN A 675 -11.94 -14.86 -16.84
N LEU A 676 -12.59 -14.26 -15.84
CA LEU A 676 -13.74 -13.36 -16.03
C LEU A 676 -13.33 -11.98 -16.56
N PRO A 677 -14.25 -11.19 -17.17
CA PRO A 677 -14.01 -9.77 -17.45
C PRO A 677 -13.54 -8.99 -16.20
N LEU A 678 -12.71 -7.95 -16.39
CA LEU A 678 -12.13 -7.16 -15.29
C LEU A 678 -13.20 -6.56 -14.37
N ASP A 679 -14.24 -5.96 -14.97
CA ASP A 679 -15.33 -5.27 -14.26
C ASP A 679 -16.15 -6.18 -13.31
N TRP A 680 -15.94 -7.51 -13.38
CA TRP A 680 -16.65 -8.50 -12.58
C TRP A 680 -15.88 -8.93 -11.33
N ARG A 681 -14.59 -8.59 -11.22
CA ARG A 681 -13.66 -9.17 -10.22
C ARG A 681 -13.67 -8.49 -8.86
N GLU A 682 -13.92 -7.18 -8.79
CA GLU A 682 -13.77 -6.40 -7.55
C GLU A 682 -14.86 -6.66 -6.48
N LYS A 683 -15.95 -7.35 -6.83
CA LYS A 683 -17.19 -7.38 -6.03
C LYS A 683 -17.35 -8.57 -5.04
N GLN A 684 -16.34 -9.42 -4.86
CA GLN A 684 -16.57 -10.83 -4.48
C GLN A 684 -16.07 -11.28 -3.09
N LYS A 685 -15.78 -10.39 -2.13
CA LYS A 685 -15.07 -10.82 -0.89
C LYS A 685 -15.96 -11.28 0.27
N SER A 686 -17.22 -10.87 0.35
CA SER A 686 -18.08 -11.22 1.49
C SER A 686 -19.54 -11.42 1.09
N LEU A 687 -20.21 -12.36 1.76
CA LEU A 687 -21.64 -12.63 1.61
C LEU A 687 -22.32 -12.55 2.99
N VAL A 688 -23.59 -12.13 3.03
CA VAL A 688 -24.37 -11.98 4.26
C VAL A 688 -25.63 -12.86 4.20
N LEU A 689 -25.83 -13.70 5.21
CA LEU A 689 -27.01 -14.58 5.37
C LEU A 689 -27.86 -14.21 6.57
N GLN A 690 -29.18 -14.01 6.45
CA GLN A 690 -30.09 -13.79 7.58
C GLN A 690 -30.49 -15.10 8.28
N GLU A 691 -30.24 -15.28 9.57
CA GLU A 691 -30.68 -16.45 10.35
C GLU A 691 -31.91 -16.16 11.25
N GLY A 692 -33.08 -16.70 10.91
CA GLY A 692 -34.32 -16.59 11.69
C GLY A 692 -34.28 -17.30 13.05
N LYS A 693 -35.21 -16.97 13.96
CA LYS A 693 -35.34 -17.60 15.30
C LYS A 693 -35.49 -19.12 15.27
N ASP A 694 -35.97 -19.67 14.16
CA ASP A 694 -36.22 -21.10 13.96
C ASP A 694 -35.01 -21.81 13.31
N GLY A 695 -33.87 -21.11 13.19
CA GLY A 695 -32.66 -21.61 12.52
C GLY A 695 -32.81 -21.75 10.99
N GLN A 696 -33.80 -21.08 10.40
CA GLN A 696 -33.94 -20.95 8.94
C GLN A 696 -33.13 -19.76 8.45
N VAL A 697 -32.29 -19.98 7.44
CA VAL A 697 -31.38 -18.97 6.92
C VAL A 697 -31.86 -18.48 5.55
N GLN A 698 -31.79 -17.18 5.26
CA GLN A 698 -32.15 -16.62 3.97
C GLN A 698 -31.07 -15.67 3.44
N THR A 699 -30.70 -15.80 2.17
CA THR A 699 -29.73 -14.90 1.53
C THR A 699 -30.37 -13.57 1.17
N LEU A 700 -29.71 -12.43 1.41
CA LEU A 700 -30.23 -11.10 1.03
C LEU A 700 -30.02 -10.74 -0.44
N SER A 701 -29.09 -11.42 -1.10
CA SER A 701 -28.76 -11.31 -2.51
C SER A 701 -29.10 -12.62 -3.23
N SER A 702 -29.13 -12.61 -4.56
CA SER A 702 -29.15 -13.83 -5.40
C SER A 702 -27.71 -14.21 -5.74
N PRO A 703 -26.92 -14.81 -4.82
CA PRO A 703 -25.57 -15.19 -5.18
C PRO A 703 -25.58 -16.28 -6.22
N VAL A 704 -24.54 -16.26 -7.02
CA VAL A 704 -24.19 -17.36 -7.89
C VAL A 704 -22.82 -17.85 -7.46
N PHE A 705 -22.73 -19.10 -7.01
CA PHE A 705 -21.46 -19.73 -6.70
C PHE A 705 -21.03 -20.59 -7.88
N VAL A 706 -19.75 -20.53 -8.22
CA VAL A 706 -19.18 -21.37 -9.27
C VAL A 706 -17.92 -22.02 -8.75
N VAL A 707 -17.90 -23.34 -8.71
CA VAL A 707 -16.74 -24.13 -8.27
C VAL A 707 -16.45 -25.22 -9.28
N GLU A 708 -15.22 -25.71 -9.31
CA GLU A 708 -14.94 -26.95 -10.04
C GLU A 708 -15.74 -28.09 -9.40
N LYS A 709 -16.19 -29.05 -10.22
CA LYS A 709 -16.99 -30.20 -9.79
C LYS A 709 -16.36 -30.98 -8.64
N ASP A 710 -15.03 -31.01 -8.59
CA ASP A 710 -14.29 -31.73 -7.55
C ASP A 710 -14.40 -31.05 -6.18
N ASN A 711 -14.62 -29.72 -6.16
CA ASN A 711 -14.85 -28.93 -4.96
C ASN A 711 -16.35 -28.78 -4.63
N SER A 712 -17.24 -29.32 -5.48
CA SER A 712 -18.67 -29.06 -5.38
C SER A 712 -19.27 -29.65 -4.12
N THR A 713 -18.88 -30.88 -3.73
CA THR A 713 -19.38 -31.58 -2.54
C THR A 713 -19.23 -30.75 -1.26
N ALA A 714 -18.05 -30.16 -1.04
CA ALA A 714 -17.76 -29.30 0.12
C ALA A 714 -18.73 -28.11 0.20
N LEU A 715 -18.92 -27.44 -0.94
CA LEU A 715 -19.85 -26.32 -1.05
C LEU A 715 -21.30 -26.79 -0.91
N THR A 716 -21.69 -27.91 -1.54
CA THR A 716 -23.05 -28.48 -1.45
C THR A 716 -23.42 -28.77 0.00
N HIS A 717 -22.54 -29.44 0.76
CA HIS A 717 -22.78 -29.70 2.19
C HIS A 717 -22.94 -28.40 2.97
N PHE A 718 -22.09 -27.41 2.72
CA PHE A 718 -22.23 -26.11 3.38
C PHE A 718 -23.56 -25.42 3.01
N LEU A 719 -23.92 -25.37 1.73
CA LEU A 719 -25.15 -24.74 1.23
C LEU A 719 -26.40 -25.44 1.78
N ILE A 720 -26.44 -26.78 1.78
CA ILE A 720 -27.54 -27.56 2.35
C ILE A 720 -27.70 -27.26 3.84
N ASN A 721 -26.60 -27.28 4.60
CA ASN A 721 -26.63 -27.13 6.04
C ASN A 721 -26.89 -25.69 6.50
N ASN A 722 -26.38 -24.70 5.77
CA ASN A 722 -26.38 -23.30 6.20
C ASN A 722 -27.35 -22.40 5.45
N PHE A 723 -27.73 -22.69 4.20
CA PHE A 723 -28.69 -21.84 3.47
C PHE A 723 -30.12 -22.34 3.62
N LYS A 724 -30.37 -23.65 3.76
CA LYS A 724 -31.72 -24.24 3.89
C LYS A 724 -32.77 -23.67 2.91
N GLN A 725 -32.33 -23.18 1.75
CA GLN A 725 -33.13 -22.59 0.68
C GLN A 725 -33.04 -23.45 -0.59
N PRO A 726 -34.08 -23.44 -1.45
CA PRO A 726 -33.98 -24.07 -2.75
C PRO A 726 -32.95 -23.34 -3.61
N TYR A 727 -32.02 -24.08 -4.20
CA TYR A 727 -31.07 -23.59 -5.20
C TYR A 727 -31.26 -24.37 -6.50
N GLN A 728 -30.82 -23.76 -7.61
CA GLN A 728 -30.66 -24.48 -8.87
C GLN A 728 -29.18 -24.82 -9.07
N GLU A 729 -28.91 -26.07 -9.42
CA GLU A 729 -27.59 -26.57 -9.75
C GLU A 729 -27.51 -26.83 -11.26
N GLN A 730 -26.45 -26.37 -11.90
CA GLN A 730 -26.16 -26.67 -13.29
C GLN A 730 -24.68 -27.00 -13.48
N GLU A 731 -24.40 -28.19 -14.00
CA GLU A 731 -23.05 -28.59 -14.41
C GLU A 731 -22.74 -28.06 -15.82
N ILE A 732 -21.59 -27.41 -15.96
CA ILE A 732 -21.12 -26.80 -17.20
C ILE A 732 -19.62 -27.09 -17.31
N SER A 733 -19.22 -27.93 -18.27
CA SER A 733 -17.79 -28.20 -18.57
C SER A 733 -16.91 -28.55 -17.35
N GLY A 734 -17.45 -29.28 -16.37
CA GLY A 734 -16.71 -29.65 -15.16
C GLY A 734 -16.69 -28.58 -14.07
N GLN A 735 -17.42 -27.48 -14.24
CA GLN A 735 -17.80 -26.57 -13.17
C GLN A 735 -19.26 -26.78 -12.79
N VAL A 736 -19.60 -26.46 -11.54
CA VAL A 736 -20.96 -26.51 -11.01
C VAL A 736 -21.39 -25.10 -10.63
N VAL A 737 -22.49 -24.64 -11.21
CA VAL A 737 -23.10 -23.33 -10.95
C VAL A 737 -24.27 -23.52 -9.98
N TYR A 738 -24.20 -22.87 -8.82
CA TYR A 738 -25.28 -22.80 -7.85
C TYR A 738 -25.91 -21.42 -7.88
N SER A 739 -27.19 -21.32 -8.25
CA SER A 739 -27.93 -20.06 -8.25
C SER A 739 -29.09 -20.08 -7.25
N PHE A 740 -29.17 -19.01 -6.46
CA PHE A 740 -30.19 -18.85 -5.42
C PHE A 740 -31.26 -17.84 -5.85
N PRO A 741 -32.56 -18.12 -5.59
CA PRO A 741 -33.63 -17.18 -5.88
C PRO A 741 -33.49 -15.90 -5.03
N PRO A 742 -33.94 -14.73 -5.54
CA PRO A 742 -33.91 -13.50 -4.77
C PRO A 742 -34.78 -13.60 -3.52
N SER A 743 -34.34 -12.99 -2.41
CA SER A 743 -35.18 -12.84 -1.23
C SER A 743 -36.37 -11.91 -1.50
N SER A 744 -37.48 -12.14 -0.79
CA SER A 744 -38.65 -11.26 -0.82
C SER A 744 -38.45 -9.95 -0.04
N ASP A 745 -37.42 -9.89 0.81
CA ASP A 745 -37.17 -8.76 1.71
C ASP A 745 -36.26 -7.72 1.05
N ARG A 746 -36.85 -6.58 0.66
CA ARG A 746 -36.10 -5.40 0.23
C ARG A 746 -35.91 -4.45 1.39
N PHE A 747 -34.72 -3.87 1.51
CA PHE A 747 -34.39 -2.91 2.57
C PHE A 747 -34.01 -1.56 1.96
N ARG A 748 -34.59 -0.48 2.50
CA ARG A 748 -34.23 0.90 2.14
C ARG A 748 -33.36 1.50 3.25
N PRO A 749 -32.17 2.05 2.96
CA PRO A 749 -31.35 2.69 3.97
C PRO A 749 -32.03 3.96 4.49
N LEU A 750 -32.01 4.13 5.81
CA LEU A 750 -32.36 5.36 6.49
C LEU A 750 -31.19 6.34 6.39
N SER A 751 -31.49 7.61 6.15
CA SER A 751 -30.48 8.66 6.02
C SER A 751 -29.91 9.05 7.40
N PRO A 752 -28.59 8.98 7.63
CA PRO A 752 -27.98 9.32 8.92
C PRO A 752 -27.89 10.83 9.21
N LYS A 753 -28.31 11.70 8.27
CA LYS A 753 -28.18 13.17 8.36
C LYS A 753 -28.66 13.83 9.67
N ASN A 754 -29.64 13.23 10.35
CA ASN A 754 -30.22 13.77 11.58
C ASN A 754 -29.87 12.96 12.83
N TRP A 755 -28.99 11.97 12.71
CA TRP A 755 -28.65 11.10 13.83
C TRP A 755 -27.70 11.80 14.79
N ARG A 756 -27.84 11.49 16.09
CA ARG A 756 -26.92 11.93 17.13
C ARG A 756 -26.36 10.73 17.86
N PHE A 757 -25.06 10.75 18.13
CA PHE A 757 -24.36 9.63 18.72
C PHE A 757 -23.93 9.92 20.17
N GLN A 758 -24.03 8.92 21.04
CA GLN A 758 -23.55 8.97 22.42
C GLN A 758 -22.79 7.69 22.74
N THR A 759 -21.70 7.79 23.48
CA THR A 759 -20.84 6.66 23.84
C THR A 759 -20.02 7.02 25.08
N ASN A 760 -19.65 6.03 25.88
CA ASN A 760 -18.74 6.21 27.02
C ASN A 760 -17.25 6.20 26.62
N TYR A 761 -16.90 5.89 25.37
CA TYR A 761 -15.53 5.93 24.87
C TYR A 761 -15.44 6.77 23.61
N ASN A 762 -14.46 7.67 23.56
CA ASN A 762 -14.22 8.56 22.40
C ASN A 762 -15.48 9.23 21.81
N PRO A 763 -16.30 9.94 22.61
CA PRO A 763 -17.50 10.62 22.13
C PRO A 763 -17.23 11.61 20.99
N GLN A 764 -16.03 12.21 20.95
CA GLN A 764 -15.58 13.12 19.90
C GLN A 764 -15.43 12.47 18.51
N LYS A 765 -15.27 11.13 18.44
CA LYS A 765 -15.20 10.37 17.19
C LYS A 765 -16.51 9.66 16.85
N ALA A 766 -17.56 9.81 17.67
CA ALA A 766 -18.78 9.01 17.52
C ALA A 766 -19.51 9.24 16.19
N SER A 767 -19.43 10.44 15.62
CA SER A 767 -20.01 10.74 14.30
C SER A 767 -19.30 10.06 13.14
N LEU A 768 -18.06 9.58 13.32
CA LEU A 768 -17.31 8.85 12.29
C LEU A 768 -17.85 7.44 12.06
N ALA A 769 -18.78 6.97 12.89
CA ALA A 769 -19.41 5.67 12.72
C ALA A 769 -20.55 5.68 11.69
N ALA A 770 -20.85 6.79 11.01
CA ALA A 770 -21.95 6.89 10.05
C ALA A 770 -21.71 8.04 9.05
N ASP A 771 -20.46 8.26 8.65
CA ASP A 771 -20.06 9.38 7.80
C ASP A 771 -19.93 9.00 6.31
N GLY A 772 -20.28 7.76 5.97
CA GLY A 772 -20.28 7.19 4.63
C GLY A 772 -18.89 6.80 4.13
N LYS A 773 -17.91 6.61 5.02
CA LYS A 773 -16.51 6.34 4.66
C LYS A 773 -15.94 5.17 5.46
N MET A 774 -15.64 4.09 4.76
CA MET A 774 -15.03 2.88 5.33
C MET A 774 -13.55 3.04 5.78
N SER A 775 -12.97 4.24 5.65
CA SER A 775 -11.62 4.59 6.11
C SER A 775 -11.62 5.32 7.47
N THR A 776 -12.78 5.82 7.91
CA THR A 776 -12.99 6.51 9.18
C THR A 776 -13.74 5.61 10.15
N ARG A 777 -13.52 5.81 11.46
CA ARG A 777 -14.13 4.95 12.48
C ARG A 777 -14.33 5.66 13.81
N TRP A 778 -15.40 5.29 14.50
CA TRP A 778 -15.41 5.32 15.95
C TRP A 778 -14.62 4.12 16.48
N THR A 779 -13.93 4.30 17.61
CA THR A 779 -13.14 3.24 18.24
C THR A 779 -13.02 3.50 19.74
N THR A 780 -12.89 2.45 20.55
CA THR A 780 -12.62 2.57 21.98
C THR A 780 -11.22 3.11 22.30
N ASP A 781 -10.29 3.11 21.34
CA ASP A 781 -8.84 3.39 21.49
C ASP A 781 -8.21 2.61 22.67
N ARG A 782 -8.76 1.43 22.99
CA ARG A 782 -8.27 0.51 24.02
C ARG A 782 -8.86 -0.89 23.84
N PRO A 783 -8.20 -1.93 24.37
CA PRO A 783 -8.73 -3.29 24.36
C PRO A 783 -10.13 -3.39 24.98
N GLN A 784 -10.93 -4.34 24.48
CA GLN A 784 -12.35 -4.47 24.85
C GLN A 784 -12.55 -4.91 26.30
N VAL A 785 -13.43 -4.20 27.00
CA VAL A 785 -13.96 -4.59 28.32
C VAL A 785 -15.49 -4.52 28.32
N PRO A 786 -16.19 -5.40 29.06
CA PRO A 786 -17.63 -5.33 29.19
C PRO A 786 -18.08 -3.97 29.74
N GLY A 787 -19.15 -3.41 29.17
CA GLY A 787 -19.74 -2.13 29.61
C GLY A 787 -19.47 -0.94 28.68
N ALA A 788 -18.66 -1.08 27.63
CA ALA A 788 -18.62 -0.09 26.56
C ALA A 788 -19.98 -0.03 25.84
N TYR A 789 -20.44 1.15 25.43
CA TYR A 789 -21.67 1.29 24.65
C TYR A 789 -21.56 2.32 23.53
N PHE A 790 -22.38 2.15 22.50
CA PHE A 790 -22.58 3.10 21.42
C PHE A 790 -24.08 3.27 21.18
N ARG A 791 -24.57 4.51 21.26
CA ARG A 791 -25.99 4.89 21.21
C ARG A 791 -26.24 5.85 20.05
N ILE A 792 -27.37 5.67 19.39
CA ILE A 792 -27.84 6.44 18.23
C ILE A 792 -29.24 6.99 18.54
N ASP A 793 -29.43 8.30 18.49
CA ASP A 793 -30.75 8.97 18.41
C ASP A 793 -31.03 9.25 16.93
N LEU A 794 -32.05 8.62 16.36
CA LEU A 794 -32.46 8.77 14.97
C LEU A 794 -33.09 10.14 14.67
N GLY A 795 -33.34 10.96 15.71
CA GLY A 795 -33.92 12.29 15.63
C GLY A 795 -35.45 12.29 15.59
N ARG A 796 -36.06 11.21 15.12
CA ARG A 796 -37.52 10.95 15.12
C ARG A 796 -37.79 9.45 15.24
N MET A 797 -39.05 9.09 15.41
CA MET A 797 -39.48 7.70 15.33
C MET A 797 -39.31 7.19 13.90
N GLU A 798 -38.55 6.12 13.74
CA GLU A 798 -38.31 5.43 12.48
C GLU A 798 -38.71 3.96 12.60
N LYS A 799 -39.17 3.35 11.50
CA LYS A 799 -39.43 1.91 11.43
C LYS A 799 -38.16 1.18 11.00
N VAL A 800 -37.45 0.59 11.94
CA VAL A 800 -36.18 -0.09 11.65
C VAL A 800 -36.42 -1.59 11.54
N ALA A 801 -35.82 -2.21 10.53
CA ALA A 801 -35.85 -3.66 10.34
C ALA A 801 -34.46 -4.28 10.15
N ARG A 802 -33.41 -3.48 9.93
CA ARG A 802 -32.03 -3.96 9.82
C ARG A 802 -31.01 -2.92 10.26
N ILE A 803 -29.90 -3.34 10.86
CA ILE A 803 -28.79 -2.51 11.36
C ILE A 803 -27.47 -3.22 11.03
N ARG A 804 -26.55 -2.54 10.34
CA ARG A 804 -25.19 -3.00 10.06
C ARG A 804 -24.20 -2.18 10.85
N PHE A 805 -23.21 -2.80 11.46
CA PHE A 805 -22.00 -2.19 12.02
C PHE A 805 -20.82 -2.76 11.26
N LEU A 806 -20.19 -1.95 10.42
CA LEU A 806 -19.08 -2.34 9.57
C LEU A 806 -17.76 -2.02 10.28
N VAL A 807 -16.75 -2.88 10.15
CA VAL A 807 -15.43 -2.71 10.79
C VAL A 807 -14.32 -2.34 9.82
N GLY A 808 -14.63 -2.21 8.52
CA GLY A 808 -13.72 -1.72 7.49
C GLY A 808 -12.35 -2.43 7.50
N GLU A 809 -11.28 -1.65 7.40
CA GLU A 809 -9.90 -2.15 7.46
C GLU A 809 -9.48 -2.64 8.85
N SER A 810 -10.25 -2.33 9.89
CA SER A 810 -9.97 -2.71 11.28
C SER A 810 -10.53 -4.08 11.59
N ILE A 811 -10.10 -5.04 10.79
CA ILE A 811 -10.67 -6.37 10.72
C ILE A 811 -10.70 -7.06 12.10
N ASN A 812 -9.86 -6.72 13.07
CA ASN A 812 -9.86 -7.40 14.37
C ASN A 812 -10.69 -6.69 15.47
N ASP A 813 -11.27 -5.53 15.16
CA ASP A 813 -11.92 -4.64 16.15
C ASP A 813 -13.45 -4.81 16.24
N PHE A 814 -13.99 -5.97 15.88
CA PHE A 814 -15.41 -6.28 16.07
C PHE A 814 -15.74 -6.57 17.54
N PRO A 815 -16.95 -6.27 18.04
CA PRO A 815 -17.30 -6.54 19.44
C PRO A 815 -17.29 -8.05 19.75
N ARG A 816 -16.61 -8.48 20.82
CA ARG A 816 -16.53 -9.91 21.20
C ARG A 816 -17.81 -10.47 21.80
N GLY A 817 -18.72 -9.61 22.22
CA GLY A 817 -20.05 -9.94 22.68
C GLY A 817 -20.87 -8.66 22.72
N TYR A 818 -22.17 -8.73 22.45
CA TYR A 818 -22.99 -7.53 22.45
C TYR A 818 -24.44 -7.78 22.90
N SER A 819 -25.11 -6.71 23.31
CA SER A 819 -26.57 -6.66 23.43
C SER A 819 -27.09 -5.37 22.82
N ILE A 820 -28.24 -5.42 22.14
CA ILE A 820 -28.87 -4.23 21.56
C ILE A 820 -30.17 -3.93 22.24
N ARG A 821 -30.39 -2.65 22.53
CA ARG A 821 -31.62 -2.13 23.12
C ARG A 821 -32.13 -0.96 22.27
N TYR A 822 -33.44 -0.76 22.26
CA TYR A 822 -34.07 0.38 21.62
C TYR A 822 -35.03 1.10 22.57
N SER A 823 -35.38 2.34 22.23
CA SER A 823 -36.25 3.18 23.04
C SER A 823 -36.98 4.21 22.18
N ALA A 824 -38.18 4.64 22.61
CA ALA A 824 -38.91 5.75 22.01
C ALA A 824 -38.59 7.11 22.66
N ASP A 825 -38.21 7.11 23.94
CA ASP A 825 -38.07 8.30 24.80
C ASP A 825 -36.63 8.53 25.30
N GLY A 826 -35.73 7.56 25.11
CA GLY A 826 -34.34 7.58 25.57
C GLY A 826 -34.16 7.25 27.05
N GLN A 827 -35.26 7.01 27.78
CA GLN A 827 -35.31 6.73 29.21
C GLN A 827 -35.66 5.25 29.46
N THR A 828 -36.68 4.75 28.78
CA THR A 828 -37.17 3.39 28.89
C THR A 828 -36.60 2.54 27.76
N TRP A 829 -35.76 1.56 28.10
CA TRP A 829 -35.05 0.74 27.11
C TRP A 829 -35.59 -0.68 27.06
N THR A 830 -35.95 -1.12 25.86
CA THR A 830 -36.39 -2.49 25.58
C THR A 830 -35.25 -3.25 24.92
N LEU A 831 -35.02 -4.49 25.34
CA LEU A 831 -34.06 -5.38 24.68
C LEU A 831 -34.59 -5.72 23.29
N LEU A 832 -33.74 -5.60 22.28
CA LEU A 832 -34.05 -6.13 20.95
C LEU A 832 -33.68 -7.61 20.98
N ASP A 833 -34.63 -8.44 21.33
CA ASP A 833 -34.53 -9.88 21.59
C ASP A 833 -34.96 -10.74 20.40
N SER A 834 -35.52 -10.10 19.37
CA SER A 834 -35.86 -10.72 18.07
C SER A 834 -34.85 -10.39 16.98
N ILE A 835 -33.57 -10.30 17.35
CA ILE A 835 -32.46 -10.07 16.43
C ILE A 835 -32.15 -11.35 15.67
N ILE A 836 -32.18 -11.23 14.36
CA ILE A 836 -31.60 -12.13 13.38
C ILE A 836 -30.20 -11.56 13.08
N SER A 837 -29.16 -12.02 13.77
CA SER A 837 -27.79 -11.66 13.38
C SER A 837 -27.40 -12.52 12.20
N PRO A 838 -26.97 -11.95 11.09
CA PRO A 838 -26.54 -12.73 9.97
C PRO A 838 -25.19 -13.32 10.26
N VAL A 839 -24.99 -14.50 9.70
CA VAL A 839 -23.68 -15.09 9.59
C VAL A 839 -23.02 -14.38 8.41
N SER A 840 -22.07 -13.51 8.70
CA SER A 840 -21.13 -13.03 7.67
C SER A 840 -20.33 -14.23 7.20
N LEU A 841 -20.27 -14.40 5.89
CA LEU A 841 -19.56 -15.49 5.26
C LEU A 841 -18.36 -14.98 4.48
N HIS A 842 -17.24 -15.65 4.70
CA HIS A 842 -15.99 -15.43 4.00
C HIS A 842 -15.80 -16.53 2.96
N TRP A 843 -15.63 -16.13 1.71
CA TRP A 843 -15.32 -17.04 0.62
C TRP A 843 -13.81 -17.30 0.55
N THR A 844 -13.37 -18.55 0.71
CA THR A 844 -11.93 -18.92 0.66
C THR A 844 -11.44 -19.24 -0.74
N GLY A 845 -12.33 -19.21 -1.74
CA GLY A 845 -12.07 -19.68 -3.10
C GLY A 845 -12.59 -21.09 -3.35
N GLU A 846 -12.60 -21.98 -2.35
CA GLU A 846 -13.08 -23.37 -2.49
C GLU A 846 -14.30 -23.65 -1.62
N THR A 847 -14.40 -22.99 -0.47
CA THR A 847 -15.47 -23.18 0.49
C THR A 847 -15.89 -21.86 1.10
N LEU A 848 -17.05 -21.90 1.73
CA LEU A 848 -17.68 -20.77 2.38
C LEU A 848 -17.58 -21.03 3.88
N LEU A 849 -17.01 -20.08 4.61
CA LEU A 849 -16.84 -20.18 6.06
C LEU A 849 -17.62 -19.05 6.72
N LYS A 850 -18.20 -19.31 7.89
CA LYS A 850 -18.56 -18.24 8.82
C LYS A 850 -17.30 -17.45 9.10
N GLY A 851 -17.42 -16.14 9.02
CA GLY A 851 -16.25 -15.30 8.90
C GLY A 851 -16.64 -13.97 8.35
N GLY A 852 -16.30 -12.93 9.09
CA GLY A 852 -16.70 -11.59 8.78
C GLY A 852 -16.86 -10.84 10.08
N LYS A 853 -16.29 -9.65 10.09
CA LYS A 853 -16.09 -8.87 11.30
C LYS A 853 -17.15 -7.77 11.41
N ASP A 854 -17.94 -7.60 10.35
CA ASP A 854 -19.13 -6.75 10.31
C ASP A 854 -20.32 -7.45 10.98
N LEU A 855 -21.14 -6.66 11.68
CA LEU A 855 -22.33 -7.12 12.40
C LEU A 855 -23.60 -6.61 11.70
N ASP A 856 -24.47 -7.47 11.15
CA ASP A 856 -25.52 -7.06 10.18
C ASP A 856 -26.97 -7.46 10.56
N LEU A 857 -27.42 -7.02 11.71
CA LEU A 857 -28.64 -7.45 12.38
C LEU A 857 -29.93 -7.14 11.61
N THR A 858 -30.78 -8.14 11.35
CA THR A 858 -32.16 -7.97 10.85
C THR A 858 -33.16 -8.30 11.97
N PHE A 859 -34.37 -7.73 11.96
CA PHE A 859 -35.42 -8.02 12.95
C PHE A 859 -36.80 -7.56 12.42
N PRO A 860 -37.92 -7.99 13.03
CA PRO A 860 -39.23 -7.46 12.67
C PRO A 860 -39.25 -5.94 12.71
N SER A 861 -39.94 -5.32 11.74
CA SER A 861 -40.01 -3.85 11.64
C SER A 861 -40.48 -3.23 12.96
N THR A 862 -39.56 -2.58 13.66
CA THR A 862 -39.74 -2.04 15.02
C THR A 862 -39.65 -0.53 14.98
N SER A 863 -40.68 0.14 15.50
CA SER A 863 -40.67 1.60 15.66
C SER A 863 -39.76 1.99 16.82
N MET A 864 -38.71 2.76 16.54
CA MET A 864 -37.77 3.25 17.54
C MET A 864 -37.27 4.66 17.22
N ARG A 865 -36.84 5.40 18.24
CA ARG A 865 -36.09 6.65 18.07
C ARG A 865 -34.64 6.51 18.52
N TYR A 866 -34.41 5.76 19.59
CA TYR A 866 -33.08 5.52 20.14
C TYR A 866 -32.71 4.06 19.99
N LEU A 867 -31.44 3.82 19.69
CA LEU A 867 -30.81 2.51 19.57
C LEU A 867 -29.51 2.52 20.39
N GLN A 868 -29.18 1.44 21.08
CA GLN A 868 -27.93 1.31 21.82
C GLN A 868 -27.38 -0.10 21.71
N ILE A 869 -26.14 -0.23 21.26
CA ILE A 869 -25.35 -1.47 21.35
C ILE A 869 -24.42 -1.38 22.55
N ASN A 870 -24.39 -2.42 23.37
CA ASN A 870 -23.50 -2.56 24.52
C ASN A 870 -22.54 -3.71 24.27
N ASN A 871 -21.24 -3.48 24.43
CA ASN A 871 -20.24 -4.54 24.46
C ASN A 871 -20.36 -5.32 25.78
N THR A 872 -20.57 -6.63 25.66
CA THR A 872 -20.59 -7.57 26.79
C THR A 872 -19.36 -8.48 26.79
N GLY A 873 -18.55 -8.43 25.74
CA GLY A 873 -17.34 -9.24 25.58
C GLY A 873 -16.07 -8.57 26.10
N LYS A 874 -14.98 -9.35 26.10
CA LYS A 874 -13.63 -8.93 26.53
C LYS A 874 -12.59 -9.36 25.50
N ASP A 875 -11.61 -8.50 25.22
CA ASP A 875 -10.42 -8.79 24.41
C ASP A 875 -9.22 -8.02 24.99
N ASN A 876 -8.06 -8.66 25.14
CA ASN A 876 -6.89 -8.06 25.76
C ASN A 876 -5.96 -7.35 24.75
N VAL A 877 -6.20 -7.51 23.45
CA VAL A 877 -5.34 -7.01 22.37
C VAL A 877 -6.09 -6.01 21.50
N TYR A 878 -7.28 -6.38 21.03
CA TYR A 878 -8.00 -5.63 20.00
C TYR A 878 -9.08 -4.73 20.58
N TYR A 879 -9.37 -3.65 19.85
CA TYR A 879 -10.28 -2.60 20.30
C TYR A 879 -11.70 -2.96 19.87
N TRP A 880 -12.68 -2.14 20.20
CA TRP A 880 -13.98 -2.19 19.53
C TRP A 880 -14.10 -0.95 18.66
N SER A 881 -14.30 -1.14 17.37
CA SER A 881 -14.40 -0.09 16.36
C SER A 881 -15.66 -0.27 15.51
N ILE A 882 -16.21 0.85 15.04
CA ILE A 882 -17.32 0.92 14.10
C ILE A 882 -16.92 1.93 13.03
N HIS A 883 -16.67 1.45 11.81
CA HIS A 883 -16.40 2.29 10.64
C HIS A 883 -17.68 2.88 10.11
N GLU A 884 -18.71 2.06 9.90
CA GLU A 884 -20.02 2.55 9.44
C GLU A 884 -21.16 1.84 10.15
N VAL A 885 -22.26 2.58 10.36
CA VAL A 885 -23.53 2.09 10.84
C VAL A 885 -24.59 2.38 9.80
N GLU A 886 -25.17 1.33 9.25
CA GLU A 886 -26.22 1.43 8.26
C GLU A 886 -27.52 0.89 8.85
N ILE A 887 -28.56 1.72 8.92
CA ILE A 887 -29.87 1.33 9.45
C ILE A 887 -30.86 1.34 8.31
N TYR A 888 -31.69 0.31 8.21
CA TYR A 888 -32.64 0.16 7.12
C TYR A 888 -34.05 -0.08 7.64
N GLU A 889 -35.02 0.39 6.87
CA GLU A 889 -36.41 -0.03 6.95
C GLU A 889 -36.69 -1.13 5.91
N ARG A 890 -37.67 -1.98 6.19
CA ARG A 890 -38.16 -2.97 5.22
C ARG A 890 -39.09 -2.27 4.23
N GLN A 891 -38.87 -2.47 2.93
CA GLN A 891 -39.79 -2.04 1.88
C GLN A 891 -40.92 -3.07 1.76
N ASN A 892 -42.17 -2.60 1.77
CA ASN A 892 -43.28 -3.43 1.35
C ASN A 892 -43.24 -3.56 -0.18
N ASN A 893 -43.42 -4.79 -0.69
CA ASN A 893 -43.56 -5.05 -2.12
C ASN A 893 -44.77 -4.34 -2.73
#